data_AF-A0A367GSA8-F1
#
_entry.id   AF-A0A367GSA8-F1
#
_cell.length_a   1.000
_cell.length_b   1.000
_cell.length_c   1.000
_cell.angle_alpha   90.00
_cell.angle_beta   90.00
_cell.angle_gamma   90.00
#
_symmetry.space_group_name_H-M   'P 1'
#
loop_
_entity.id
_entity.type
_entity.pdbx_description
1 polymer ?
#
loop_
_entity_poly.entity_id
_entity_poly.type
_entity_poly.pdbx_seq_one_letter_code
_entity_poly.pdbx_strand_id
1 'polypeptide(L)'
;MPKNTSIKSVLIIGSGPIIIGQACEFDYSGSQAALSLKDEGISVTIINSNPATIMTDKVIADNVYLLPLTTESIEKILQEQQIDAVLPTMGGQTALNLCINADEQGIWKKYGVKIIGVDIAAIEKTENREAFRQLMVDIGVGVATSKIANSFLEGKEAAQDIGFPLVIRPSYTLGGKGAGFVHKKEDFDVALSRGLQASPTHEVLVEQAVLGWKEYELELLRDSRDNVIIICSIENFDPMGIHTGDSITVAPAMTLSDRCYQEMRNQAIKMMRAIGNFAGGCNVQFSVNPANEEIIAIEINPRVSRSSALASKATGYPIAKIAAKLAIGYNLDEIENQITKTTSAYFEPTLDYVIVKIPRWNFDKFKGANRELGLQMKSVGEVMGIGRTFIEALQKACQSLEIGRAGLGADGRQSRNLDEIMHSLEHPSWDRLFHIYDALSLGVPIESVRKATKIDRWFLNQIQDVVNLENELRRYSLNNIPEDIFYTLKQKGFSDAQIAYILGNVTEEDVYQRRKALGLRRVYKMVDTCAAEFPAKTPYYYSTYEGENESVVSDKKKIIVLGSGPNRIGQGIEFDYSCVHGLLAAKEAGFEAIMINCNPETVSTDFNMADKLYFEPVFWEHVREIIDLEKPYGVVVQLGGQTALKMAEKLHEHGIRIIGTSFPNMDIAEDRGRFSDLLKELDIPYPKYGVAESAEEALEVAHQVGYPVLVRPSYVLGGQGMSIVINDEDLEKAVVSLLKNLPGNRVLIDHFLDRASEAESDSISDGDDVHIIGLMEHIEPAGIHSGDSYAVLPPFDLSDNVIQQMEDYTVKIAKALNVRGLLNIQFAIKDEKVYVIEANPRASRTVPFIAKAYDVPYINIAAKVMLETHKLKDFTIVRKPKGYAIKEPVFSYDKFPEVDKQLGPEMKSTGEAIRFIPNLQDPYFRHLYKEKSMYLSK
;
A
#
# COMPACT_ATOMS: atom_id res chain seq x y z
N MET A 1 -21.07 -34.53 5.35
CA MET A 1 -20.87 -33.63 4.20
C MET A 1 -19.86 -32.57 4.61
N PRO A 2 -18.93 -32.20 3.73
CA PRO A 2 -17.73 -31.46 4.15
C PRO A 2 -18.04 -30.07 4.71
N LYS A 3 -18.92 -29.31 4.06
CA LYS A 3 -19.43 -28.05 4.63
C LYS A 3 -20.22 -28.29 5.92
N ASN A 4 -19.86 -27.56 6.98
CA ASN A 4 -20.58 -27.52 8.23
C ASN A 4 -21.93 -26.79 8.08
N THR A 5 -22.98 -27.57 7.83
CA THR A 5 -24.35 -27.06 7.63
C THR A 5 -24.96 -26.35 8.85
N SER A 6 -24.32 -26.42 10.03
CA SER A 6 -24.76 -25.63 11.20
C SER A 6 -24.38 -24.15 11.12
N ILE A 7 -23.47 -23.78 10.22
CA ILE A 7 -23.03 -22.39 10.02
C ILE A 7 -23.80 -21.80 8.83
N LYS A 8 -24.68 -20.84 9.11
CA LYS A 8 -25.48 -20.11 8.11
C LYS A 8 -25.13 -18.63 8.09
N SER A 9 -24.56 -18.11 9.17
CA SER A 9 -24.17 -16.71 9.33
C SER A 9 -22.78 -16.59 9.95
N VAL A 10 -21.91 -15.79 9.33
CA VAL A 10 -20.52 -15.56 9.80
C VAL A 10 -20.28 -14.06 9.99
N LEU A 11 -19.72 -13.71 11.15
CA LEU A 11 -19.13 -12.40 11.42
C LEU A 11 -17.65 -12.40 11.06
N ILE A 12 -17.23 -11.54 10.13
CA ILE A 12 -15.82 -11.26 9.85
C ILE A 12 -15.43 -9.97 10.56
N ILE A 13 -14.32 -10.02 11.31
CA ILE A 13 -13.74 -8.85 11.96
C ILE A 13 -12.66 -8.27 11.02
N GLY A 14 -12.85 -7.03 10.57
CA GLY A 14 -11.88 -6.31 9.75
C GLY A 14 -10.69 -5.77 10.56
N SER A 15 -9.70 -5.23 9.86
CA SER A 15 -8.46 -4.70 10.46
C SER A 15 -8.61 -3.30 11.07
N GLY A 16 -9.63 -2.54 10.66
CA GLY A 16 -9.75 -1.13 11.00
C GLY A 16 -8.96 -0.25 10.04
N PRO A 17 -8.58 0.96 10.49
CA PRO A 17 -7.82 1.92 9.67
C PRO A 17 -6.44 1.38 9.30
N ILE A 18 -5.94 1.83 8.15
CA ILE A 18 -4.59 1.52 7.67
C ILE A 18 -3.56 2.15 8.61
N ILE A 19 -2.58 1.34 9.05
CA ILE A 19 -1.42 1.79 9.82
C ILE A 19 -0.14 1.09 9.32
N ILE A 20 1.02 1.65 9.63
CA ILE A 20 2.30 0.98 9.34
C ILE A 20 2.33 -0.39 10.04
N GLY A 21 2.46 -1.45 9.24
CA GLY A 21 2.45 -2.84 9.70
C GLY A 21 1.09 -3.53 9.68
N GLN A 22 0.00 -2.83 9.32
CA GLN A 22 -1.32 -3.42 9.09
C GLN A 22 -2.08 -2.58 8.06
N ALA A 23 -1.98 -2.95 6.79
CA ALA A 23 -2.41 -2.10 5.68
C ALA A 23 -3.52 -2.75 4.83
N CYS A 24 -3.43 -2.61 3.50
CA CYS A 24 -4.50 -2.94 2.55
C CYS A 24 -4.69 -4.45 2.39
N GLU A 25 -3.72 -5.27 2.79
CA GLU A 25 -3.73 -6.73 2.66
C GLU A 25 -4.96 -7.38 3.33
N PHE A 26 -5.53 -6.71 4.34
CA PHE A 26 -6.70 -7.16 5.07
C PHE A 26 -8.03 -6.73 4.45
N ASP A 27 -8.07 -5.65 3.66
CA ASP A 27 -9.23 -5.37 2.81
C ASP A 27 -9.32 -6.40 1.68
N TYR A 28 -8.19 -6.72 1.05
CA TYR A 28 -8.09 -7.80 0.07
C TYR A 28 -8.52 -9.14 0.67
N SER A 29 -7.92 -9.54 1.79
CA SER A 29 -8.23 -10.83 2.42
C SER A 29 -9.66 -10.90 2.93
N GLY A 30 -10.15 -9.84 3.57
CA GLY A 30 -11.53 -9.74 4.06
C GLY A 30 -12.56 -9.80 2.93
N SER A 31 -12.30 -9.10 1.82
CA SER A 31 -13.16 -9.13 0.63
C SER A 31 -13.22 -10.53 0.01
N GLN A 32 -12.07 -11.20 -0.14
CA GLN A 32 -12.03 -12.57 -0.66
C GLN A 32 -12.77 -13.55 0.24
N ALA A 33 -12.57 -13.47 1.56
CA ALA A 33 -13.24 -14.34 2.52
C ALA A 33 -14.76 -14.16 2.47
N ALA A 34 -15.23 -12.91 2.44
CA ALA A 34 -16.65 -12.59 2.36
C ALA A 34 -17.31 -13.15 1.08
N LEU A 35 -16.70 -12.90 -0.08
CA LEU A 35 -17.19 -13.44 -1.35
C LEU A 35 -17.19 -14.98 -1.35
N SER A 36 -16.14 -15.61 -0.81
CA SER A 36 -16.06 -17.08 -0.70
C SER A 36 -17.20 -17.68 0.12
N LEU A 37 -17.54 -17.05 1.24
CA LEU A 37 -18.61 -17.52 2.12
C LEU A 37 -19.99 -17.31 1.48
N LYS A 38 -20.18 -16.19 0.77
CA LYS A 38 -21.43 -15.92 0.04
C LYS A 38 -21.65 -16.89 -1.12
N ASP A 39 -20.60 -17.31 -1.82
CA ASP A 39 -20.67 -18.35 -2.86
C ASP A 39 -21.24 -19.67 -2.29
N GLU A 40 -21.04 -19.91 -0.99
CA GLU A 40 -21.56 -21.07 -0.27
C GLU A 40 -22.98 -20.84 0.30
N GLY A 41 -23.61 -19.68 0.07
CA GLY A 41 -24.92 -19.32 0.63
C GLY A 41 -24.88 -19.06 2.13
N ILE A 42 -23.74 -18.62 2.68
CA ILE A 42 -23.62 -18.15 4.06
C ILE A 42 -23.85 -16.63 4.07
N SER A 43 -24.69 -16.16 4.99
CA SER A 43 -24.86 -14.73 5.25
C SER A 43 -23.59 -14.18 5.92
N VAL A 44 -23.06 -13.10 5.38
CA VAL A 44 -21.82 -12.48 5.88
C VAL A 44 -22.13 -11.13 6.52
N THR A 45 -21.72 -11.00 7.78
CA THR A 45 -21.72 -9.74 8.52
C THR A 45 -20.27 -9.28 8.70
N ILE A 46 -19.98 -8.01 8.44
CA ILE A 46 -18.64 -7.43 8.58
C ILE A 46 -18.68 -6.27 9.56
N ILE A 47 -17.71 -6.23 10.48
CA ILE A 47 -17.37 -5.03 11.24
C ILE A 47 -16.01 -4.49 10.81
N ASN A 48 -15.96 -3.25 10.35
CA ASN A 48 -14.72 -2.55 10.05
C ASN A 48 -14.96 -1.04 10.11
N SER A 49 -14.14 -0.28 10.85
CA SER A 49 -14.30 1.17 10.95
C SER A 49 -13.70 1.94 9.77
N ASN A 50 -12.94 1.30 8.88
CA ASN A 50 -12.32 1.96 7.73
C ASN A 50 -13.33 2.08 6.56
N PRO A 51 -13.75 3.30 6.20
CA PRO A 51 -14.76 3.52 5.15
C PRO A 51 -14.21 3.31 3.73
N ALA A 52 -12.90 3.35 3.53
CA ALA A 52 -12.27 3.28 2.23
C ALA A 52 -12.00 1.85 1.73
N THR A 53 -12.66 0.87 2.34
CA THR A 53 -12.46 -0.56 2.07
C THR A 53 -13.53 -1.11 1.14
N ILE A 54 -13.13 -2.00 0.22
CA ILE A 54 -14.08 -2.74 -0.62
C ILE A 54 -14.85 -3.75 0.23
N MET A 55 -14.26 -4.34 1.27
CA MET A 55 -14.95 -5.31 2.11
C MET A 55 -16.19 -4.73 2.80
N THR A 56 -16.25 -3.42 3.00
CA THR A 56 -17.42 -2.74 3.59
C THR A 56 -18.46 -2.33 2.53
N ASP A 57 -18.36 -2.78 1.29
CA ASP A 57 -19.40 -2.59 0.28
C ASP A 57 -20.52 -3.61 0.43
N LYS A 58 -21.74 -3.18 0.11
CA LYS A 58 -22.93 -4.05 0.09
C LYS A 58 -22.89 -5.15 -0.95
N VAL A 59 -22.07 -5.01 -1.99
CA VAL A 59 -21.87 -6.09 -2.95
C VAL A 59 -21.05 -7.23 -2.31
N ILE A 60 -20.19 -6.91 -1.34
CA ILE A 60 -19.29 -7.87 -0.69
C ILE A 60 -19.95 -8.60 0.49
N ALA A 61 -20.70 -7.91 1.34
CA ALA A 61 -21.33 -8.51 2.53
C ALA A 61 -22.82 -8.14 2.67
N ASP A 62 -23.58 -8.98 3.37
CA ASP A 62 -25.02 -8.80 3.57
C ASP A 62 -25.31 -7.71 4.60
N ASN A 63 -24.54 -7.70 5.70
CA ASN A 63 -24.62 -6.69 6.75
C ASN A 63 -23.25 -6.05 6.98
N VAL A 64 -23.16 -4.72 6.82
CA VAL A 64 -21.92 -3.97 7.03
C VAL A 64 -22.07 -3.03 8.21
N TYR A 65 -21.15 -3.14 9.16
CA TYR A 65 -21.05 -2.31 10.35
C TYR A 65 -19.78 -1.47 10.33
N LEU A 66 -19.97 -0.19 10.06
CA LEU A 66 -18.95 0.85 10.16
C LEU A 66 -18.91 1.38 11.61
N LEU A 67 -18.40 0.55 12.52
CA LEU A 67 -18.34 0.81 13.96
C LEU A 67 -16.90 0.72 14.48
N PRO A 68 -16.57 1.40 15.59
CA PRO A 68 -15.30 1.20 16.28
C PRO A 68 -15.07 -0.28 16.62
N LEU A 69 -13.83 -0.76 16.45
CA LEU A 69 -13.47 -2.15 16.71
C LEU A 69 -13.30 -2.42 18.22
N THR A 70 -14.43 -2.49 18.94
CA THR A 70 -14.51 -2.70 20.39
C THR A 70 -15.48 -3.82 20.76
N THR A 71 -15.37 -4.37 21.97
CA THR A 71 -16.24 -5.47 22.42
C THR A 71 -17.69 -5.04 22.55
N GLU A 72 -17.95 -3.77 22.86
CA GLU A 72 -19.31 -3.20 22.89
C GLU A 72 -19.93 -3.18 21.48
N SER A 73 -19.13 -2.88 20.45
CA SER A 73 -19.60 -2.90 19.06
C SER A 73 -19.89 -4.31 18.59
N ILE A 74 -19.06 -5.29 18.98
CA ILE A 74 -19.33 -6.72 18.75
C ILE A 74 -20.65 -7.12 19.42
N GLU A 75 -20.83 -6.80 20.70
CA GLU A 75 -22.05 -7.15 21.42
C GLU A 75 -23.30 -6.52 20.79
N LYS A 76 -23.21 -5.27 20.33
CA LYS A 76 -24.30 -4.62 19.59
C LYS A 76 -24.68 -5.40 18.32
N ILE A 77 -23.70 -5.84 17.53
CA ILE A 77 -23.95 -6.62 16.31
C ILE A 77 -24.65 -7.94 16.66
N LEU A 78 -24.21 -8.63 17.72
CA LEU A 78 -24.79 -9.90 18.15
C LEU A 78 -26.22 -9.75 18.72
N GLN A 79 -26.61 -8.55 19.14
CA GLN A 79 -27.99 -8.23 19.52
C GLN A 79 -28.90 -7.96 18.31
N GLU A 80 -28.34 -7.40 17.24
CA GLU A 80 -29.07 -7.04 16.03
C GLU A 80 -29.14 -8.18 15.00
N GLN A 81 -28.12 -9.05 14.97
CA GLN A 81 -27.96 -10.10 13.97
C GLN A 81 -27.79 -11.47 14.62
N GLN A 82 -28.42 -12.48 14.03
CA GLN A 82 -28.16 -13.88 14.37
C GLN A 82 -26.84 -14.31 13.71
N ILE A 83 -25.79 -14.46 14.51
CA ILE A 83 -24.46 -14.91 14.06
C ILE A 83 -24.20 -16.31 14.60
N ASP A 84 -23.82 -17.25 13.72
CA ASP A 84 -23.49 -18.62 14.14
C ASP A 84 -21.99 -18.78 14.45
N ALA A 85 -21.14 -18.05 13.70
CA ALA A 85 -19.70 -18.13 13.85
C ALA A 85 -18.98 -16.79 13.62
N VAL A 86 -17.79 -16.64 14.20
CA VAL A 86 -16.87 -15.52 13.99
C VAL A 86 -15.58 -16.00 13.34
N LEU A 87 -15.12 -15.29 12.31
CA LEU A 87 -13.88 -15.53 11.59
C LEU A 87 -12.89 -14.38 11.88
N PRO A 88 -11.96 -14.55 12.84
CA PRO A 88 -11.05 -13.48 13.28
C PRO A 88 -9.73 -13.44 12.49
N THR A 89 -9.50 -14.37 11.57
CA THR A 89 -8.20 -14.57 10.89
C THR A 89 -7.99 -13.70 9.65
N MET A 90 -8.90 -12.77 9.36
CA MET A 90 -8.89 -11.95 8.13
C MET A 90 -8.58 -10.46 8.37
N GLY A 91 -8.52 -10.01 9.63
CA GLY A 91 -8.35 -8.59 9.99
C GLY A 91 -7.08 -8.31 10.77
N GLY A 92 -6.01 -9.05 10.49
CA GLY A 92 -4.70 -8.85 11.13
C GLY A 92 -4.74 -9.03 12.64
N GLN A 93 -3.88 -8.29 13.34
CA GLN A 93 -3.80 -8.40 14.78
C GLN A 93 -4.99 -7.78 15.50
N THR A 94 -5.53 -6.68 14.95
CA THR A 94 -6.72 -6.02 15.53
C THR A 94 -7.87 -7.01 15.67
N ALA A 95 -8.12 -7.83 14.65
CA ALA A 95 -9.19 -8.83 14.68
C ALA A 95 -8.94 -9.95 15.70
N LEU A 96 -7.72 -10.49 15.78
CA LEU A 96 -7.37 -11.51 16.76
C LEU A 96 -7.51 -10.98 18.19
N ASN A 97 -6.97 -9.80 18.49
CA ASN A 97 -7.04 -9.19 19.82
C ASN A 97 -8.48 -8.88 20.22
N LEU A 98 -9.30 -8.35 19.30
CA LEU A 98 -10.71 -8.11 19.58
C LEU A 98 -11.48 -9.41 19.83
N CYS A 99 -11.15 -10.48 19.12
CA CYS A 99 -11.74 -11.80 19.33
C CYS A 99 -11.40 -12.37 20.71
N ILE A 100 -10.14 -12.29 21.13
CA ILE A 100 -9.67 -12.69 22.47
C ILE A 100 -10.39 -11.88 23.55
N ASN A 101 -10.37 -10.55 23.46
CA ASN A 101 -11.02 -9.68 24.44
C ASN A 101 -12.52 -9.96 24.59
N ALA A 102 -13.21 -10.29 23.49
CA ALA A 102 -14.61 -10.67 23.53
C ALA A 102 -14.84 -12.07 24.15
N ASP A 103 -13.89 -12.99 23.98
CA ASP A 103 -13.92 -14.32 24.61
C ASP A 103 -13.71 -14.24 26.13
N GLU A 104 -12.73 -13.43 26.57
CA GLU A 104 -12.46 -13.17 28.00
C GLU A 104 -13.67 -12.59 28.73
N GLN A 105 -14.46 -11.76 28.04
CA GLN A 105 -15.73 -11.20 28.55
C GLN A 105 -16.91 -12.19 28.45
N GLY A 106 -16.70 -13.38 27.88
CA GLY A 106 -17.72 -14.41 27.71
C GLY A 106 -18.78 -14.10 26.65
N ILE A 107 -18.53 -13.13 25.76
CA ILE A 107 -19.51 -12.64 24.77
C ILE A 107 -19.88 -13.77 23.79
N TRP A 108 -18.89 -14.47 23.23
CA TRP A 108 -19.16 -15.54 22.26
C TRP A 108 -20.03 -16.65 22.86
N LYS A 109 -19.74 -17.06 24.11
CA LYS A 109 -20.52 -18.05 24.84
C LYS A 109 -21.93 -17.56 25.15
N LYS A 110 -22.10 -16.30 25.54
CA LYS A 110 -23.40 -15.68 25.84
C LYS A 110 -24.35 -15.72 24.65
N TYR A 111 -23.85 -15.47 23.44
CA TYR A 111 -24.65 -15.45 22.21
C TYR A 111 -24.58 -16.76 21.39
N GLY A 112 -23.84 -17.77 21.87
CA GLY A 112 -23.72 -19.07 21.19
C GLY A 112 -22.91 -19.05 19.90
N VAL A 113 -22.01 -18.08 19.73
CA VAL A 113 -21.18 -17.91 18.52
C VAL A 113 -19.96 -18.81 18.59
N LYS A 114 -19.68 -19.56 17.52
CA LYS A 114 -18.49 -20.41 17.39
C LYS A 114 -17.32 -19.61 16.81
N ILE A 115 -16.13 -19.79 17.35
CA ILE A 115 -14.91 -19.27 16.71
C ILE A 115 -14.48 -20.29 15.64
N ILE A 116 -14.22 -19.81 14.42
CA ILE A 116 -13.80 -20.66 13.28
C ILE A 116 -12.48 -20.17 12.67
N GLY A 117 -11.81 -21.07 11.96
CA GLY A 117 -10.49 -20.83 11.35
C GLY A 117 -9.34 -21.10 12.32
N VAL A 118 -9.38 -20.48 13.51
CA VAL A 118 -8.35 -20.65 14.55
C VAL A 118 -8.98 -20.71 15.95
N ASP A 119 -8.43 -21.55 16.82
CA ASP A 119 -8.79 -21.59 18.25
C ASP A 119 -8.01 -20.54 19.06
N ILE A 120 -8.63 -19.96 20.10
CA ILE A 120 -7.98 -18.98 20.99
C ILE A 120 -6.67 -19.52 21.57
N ALA A 121 -6.66 -20.78 22.00
CA ALA A 121 -5.46 -21.43 22.55
C ALA A 121 -4.32 -21.55 21.52
N ALA A 122 -4.63 -21.63 20.22
CA ALA A 122 -3.60 -21.59 19.18
C ALA A 122 -3.04 -20.17 19.04
N ILE A 123 -3.89 -19.13 19.03
CA ILE A 123 -3.46 -17.73 18.97
C ILE A 123 -2.57 -17.39 20.18
N GLU A 124 -3.00 -17.69 21.40
CA GLU A 124 -2.23 -17.39 22.61
C GLU A 124 -0.85 -18.07 22.60
N LYS A 125 -0.81 -19.32 22.14
CA LYS A 125 0.44 -20.10 22.07
C LYS A 125 1.43 -19.53 21.06
N THR A 126 0.96 -18.95 19.95
CA THR A 126 1.82 -18.39 18.91
C THR A 126 2.21 -16.94 19.19
N GLU A 127 1.34 -16.16 19.83
CA GLU A 127 1.61 -14.76 20.19
C GLU A 127 2.49 -14.63 21.46
N ASN A 128 2.40 -15.59 22.38
CA ASN A 128 3.29 -15.67 23.53
C ASN A 128 4.65 -16.27 23.11
N ARG A 129 5.70 -15.42 23.13
CA ARG A 129 7.04 -15.80 22.65
C ARG A 129 7.65 -16.97 23.41
N GLU A 130 7.45 -17.09 24.72
CA GLU A 130 7.96 -18.23 25.47
C GLU A 130 7.15 -19.49 25.18
N ALA A 131 5.82 -19.39 25.15
CA ALA A 131 4.97 -20.53 24.84
C ALA A 131 5.31 -21.09 23.44
N PHE A 132 5.54 -20.21 22.46
CA PHE A 132 6.01 -20.58 21.13
C PHE A 132 7.41 -21.23 21.19
N ARG A 133 8.38 -20.59 21.85
CA ARG A 133 9.75 -21.11 21.98
C ARG A 133 9.75 -22.51 22.62
N GLN A 134 9.06 -22.69 23.74
CA GLN A 134 8.97 -23.97 24.42
C GLN A 134 8.30 -25.01 23.53
N LEU A 135 7.24 -24.65 22.80
CA LEU A 135 6.62 -25.54 21.82
C LEU A 135 7.63 -26.00 20.76
N MET A 136 8.44 -25.08 20.21
CA MET A 136 9.46 -25.42 19.21
C MET A 136 10.49 -26.40 19.76
N VAL A 137 10.97 -26.17 20.98
CA VAL A 137 11.89 -27.08 21.69
C VAL A 137 11.25 -28.46 21.88
N ASP A 138 10.01 -28.51 22.34
CA ASP A 138 9.28 -29.76 22.59
C ASP A 138 9.08 -30.59 21.31
N ILE A 139 8.85 -29.92 20.18
CA ILE A 139 8.74 -30.57 18.88
C ILE A 139 10.09 -30.71 18.16
N GLY A 140 11.21 -30.36 18.79
CA GLY A 140 12.55 -30.49 18.21
C GLY A 140 12.78 -29.65 16.95
N VAL A 141 12.16 -28.47 16.86
CA VAL A 141 12.45 -27.44 15.87
C VAL A 141 13.48 -26.47 16.46
N GLY A 142 14.48 -26.08 15.68
CA GLY A 142 15.54 -25.19 16.14
C GLY A 142 15.00 -23.82 16.53
N VAL A 143 15.56 -23.21 17.57
CA VAL A 143 15.28 -21.83 17.99
C VAL A 143 16.60 -21.13 18.32
N ALA A 144 16.63 -19.80 18.22
CA ALA A 144 17.78 -19.05 18.69
C ALA A 144 17.96 -19.22 20.21
N THR A 145 19.21 -19.25 20.66
CA THR A 145 19.53 -19.34 22.09
C THR A 145 18.93 -18.14 22.81
N SER A 146 18.04 -18.38 23.76
CA SER A 146 17.27 -17.32 24.42
C SER A 146 16.89 -17.66 25.85
N LYS A 147 16.65 -16.61 26.64
CA LYS A 147 16.14 -16.67 28.01
C LYS A 147 15.14 -15.55 28.28
N ILE A 148 14.14 -15.83 29.10
CA ILE A 148 13.23 -14.81 29.62
C ILE A 148 13.93 -13.97 30.67
N ALA A 149 13.57 -12.69 30.71
CA ALA A 149 13.85 -11.81 31.83
C ALA A 149 12.58 -11.01 32.19
N ASN A 150 12.17 -11.11 33.45
CA ASN A 150 11.16 -10.25 34.08
C ASN A 150 11.81 -9.20 34.98
N SER A 151 13.13 -9.25 35.15
CA SER A 151 13.89 -8.27 35.92
C SER A 151 15.22 -7.92 35.24
N PHE A 152 15.81 -6.81 35.71
CA PHE A 152 17.10 -6.36 35.21
C PHE A 152 18.24 -7.35 35.50
N LEU A 153 18.17 -8.05 36.65
CA LEU A 153 19.16 -9.04 37.04
C LEU A 153 19.11 -10.26 36.13
N GLU A 154 17.90 -10.82 35.91
CA GLU A 154 17.69 -11.95 35.01
C GLU A 154 18.14 -11.62 33.58
N GLY A 155 17.84 -10.40 33.10
CA GLY A 155 18.30 -9.95 31.78
C GLY A 155 19.83 -9.89 31.69
N LYS A 156 20.52 -9.43 32.75
CA LYS A 156 21.98 -9.41 32.79
C LYS A 156 22.60 -10.81 32.84
N GLU A 157 21.98 -11.74 33.57
CA GLU A 157 22.40 -13.14 33.58
C GLU A 157 22.23 -13.76 32.19
N ALA A 158 21.09 -13.54 31.54
CA ALA A 158 20.86 -13.98 30.17
C ALA A 158 21.90 -13.43 29.18
N ALA A 159 22.22 -12.14 29.28
CA ALA A 159 23.21 -11.53 28.41
C ALA A 159 24.63 -12.06 28.62
N GLN A 160 25.00 -12.41 29.86
CA GLN A 160 26.30 -13.02 30.16
C GLN A 160 26.41 -14.44 29.60
N ASP A 161 25.33 -15.21 29.68
CA ASP A 161 25.30 -16.60 29.22
C ASP A 161 25.28 -16.71 27.69
N ILE A 162 24.52 -15.83 27.01
CA ILE A 162 24.33 -15.88 25.55
C ILE A 162 25.47 -15.16 24.82
N GLY A 163 25.90 -13.99 25.31
CA GLY A 163 26.89 -13.13 24.66
C GLY A 163 26.34 -12.24 23.55
N PHE A 164 27.06 -11.17 23.21
CA PHE A 164 26.66 -10.17 22.22
C PHE A 164 27.12 -10.54 20.79
N PRO A 165 26.37 -10.15 19.73
CA PRO A 165 25.15 -9.33 19.75
C PRO A 165 23.89 -10.08 20.19
N LEU A 166 22.99 -9.37 20.85
CA LEU A 166 21.70 -9.87 21.35
C LEU A 166 20.54 -9.11 20.72
N VAL A 167 19.36 -9.72 20.77
CA VAL A 167 18.08 -9.05 20.54
C VAL A 167 17.23 -9.15 21.80
N ILE A 168 16.63 -8.02 22.19
CA ILE A 168 15.65 -7.95 23.26
C ILE A 168 14.28 -7.83 22.60
N ARG A 169 13.37 -8.75 22.87
CA ARG A 169 12.01 -8.76 22.32
C ARG A 169 10.98 -8.78 23.46
N PRO A 170 10.22 -7.69 23.67
CA PRO A 170 9.15 -7.69 24.66
C PRO A 170 8.04 -8.69 24.31
N SER A 171 7.46 -9.33 25.34
CA SER A 171 6.27 -10.18 25.19
C SER A 171 5.01 -9.33 24.98
N TYR A 172 4.03 -9.84 24.22
CA TYR A 172 2.75 -9.17 23.93
C TYR A 172 2.85 -7.75 23.33
N THR A 173 3.98 -7.44 22.66
CA THR A 173 4.12 -6.20 21.88
C THR A 173 4.15 -6.50 20.38
N LEU A 174 3.65 -5.55 19.60
CA LEU A 174 3.48 -5.69 18.15
C LEU A 174 4.48 -4.83 17.39
N GLY A 175 4.81 -5.26 16.17
CA GLY A 175 5.64 -4.49 15.23
C GLY A 175 6.95 -4.01 15.84
N GLY A 176 7.62 -4.86 16.61
CA GLY A 176 8.91 -4.56 17.24
C GLY A 176 8.88 -3.49 18.34
N LYS A 177 7.71 -3.10 18.88
CA LYS A 177 7.64 -2.07 19.93
C LYS A 177 8.47 -2.48 21.16
N GLY A 178 9.44 -1.64 21.50
CA GLY A 178 10.39 -1.86 22.59
C GLY A 178 11.51 -2.87 22.28
N ALA A 179 11.44 -3.56 21.14
CA ALA A 179 12.48 -4.47 20.71
C ALA A 179 13.74 -3.72 20.25
N GLY A 180 14.87 -4.41 20.23
CA GLY A 180 16.10 -3.82 19.70
C GLY A 180 17.28 -4.76 19.74
N PHE A 181 18.20 -4.56 18.80
CA PHE A 181 19.51 -5.18 18.85
C PHE A 181 20.40 -4.48 19.86
N VAL A 182 21.22 -5.28 20.51
CA VAL A 182 22.27 -4.82 21.41
C VAL A 182 23.58 -5.40 20.90
N HIS A 183 24.38 -4.56 20.27
CA HIS A 183 25.66 -4.97 19.69
C HIS A 183 26.78 -5.01 20.72
N LYS A 184 26.69 -4.17 21.75
CA LYS A 184 27.72 -3.97 22.76
C LYS A 184 27.13 -3.97 24.16
N LYS A 185 27.94 -4.34 25.14
CA LYS A 185 27.53 -4.48 26.54
C LYS A 185 27.01 -3.17 27.13
N GLU A 186 27.58 -2.04 26.72
CA GLU A 186 27.28 -0.71 27.25
C GLU A 186 25.84 -0.27 26.92
N ASP A 187 25.28 -0.77 25.81
CA ASP A 187 23.95 -0.39 25.33
C ASP A 187 22.83 -1.25 25.94
N PHE A 188 23.19 -2.37 26.60
CA PHE A 188 22.24 -3.37 27.08
C PHE A 188 21.27 -2.84 28.13
N ASP A 189 21.78 -2.06 29.09
CA ASP A 189 20.99 -1.57 30.23
C ASP A 189 19.83 -0.68 29.78
N VAL A 190 20.06 0.18 28.77
CA VAL A 190 19.04 1.04 28.19
C VAL A 190 18.02 0.22 27.39
N ALA A 191 18.51 -0.70 26.55
CA ALA A 191 17.65 -1.53 25.71
C ALA A 191 16.74 -2.45 26.55
N LEU A 192 17.27 -3.06 27.61
CA LEU A 192 16.51 -3.91 28.52
C LEU A 192 15.42 -3.13 29.26
N SER A 193 15.77 -1.93 29.77
CA SER A 193 14.80 -1.06 30.45
C SER A 193 13.64 -0.67 29.52
N ARG A 194 13.95 -0.28 28.28
CA ARG A 194 12.96 0.03 27.26
C ARG A 194 12.06 -1.17 26.95
N GLY A 195 12.65 -2.35 26.80
CA GLY A 195 11.92 -3.57 26.49
C GLY A 195 10.94 -3.95 27.60
N LEU A 196 11.41 -3.97 28.86
CA LEU A 196 10.59 -4.30 30.02
C LEU A 196 9.46 -3.28 30.25
N GLN A 197 9.70 -1.99 29.98
CA GLN A 197 8.65 -0.95 30.06
C GLN A 197 7.63 -1.05 28.93
N ALA A 198 8.04 -1.54 27.76
CA ALA A 198 7.15 -1.69 26.62
C ALA A 198 6.19 -2.89 26.76
N SER A 199 6.62 -3.94 27.46
CA SER A 199 5.85 -5.16 27.71
C SER A 199 4.69 -4.92 28.68
N PRO A 200 3.44 -5.25 28.32
CA PRO A 200 2.29 -5.18 29.24
C PRO A 200 2.46 -6.06 30.49
N THR A 201 3.24 -7.14 30.38
CA THR A 201 3.50 -8.10 31.46
C THR A 201 4.87 -7.91 32.12
N HIS A 202 5.59 -6.83 31.78
CA HIS A 202 6.95 -6.55 32.26
C HIS A 202 7.92 -7.72 32.00
N GLU A 203 7.85 -8.29 30.80
CA GLU A 203 8.61 -9.46 30.38
C GLU A 203 9.27 -9.24 29.01
N VAL A 204 10.53 -9.65 28.88
CA VAL A 204 11.25 -9.70 27.61
C VAL A 204 11.92 -11.05 27.38
N LEU A 205 12.06 -11.42 26.11
CA LEU A 205 12.95 -12.49 25.66
C LEU A 205 14.29 -11.88 25.25
N VAL A 206 15.38 -12.27 25.93
CA VAL A 206 16.76 -11.94 25.56
C VAL A 206 17.30 -13.10 24.73
N GLU A 207 17.68 -12.83 23.50
CA GLU A 207 17.97 -13.87 22.51
C GLU A 207 19.24 -13.55 21.70
N GLN A 208 19.91 -14.59 21.23
CA GLN A 208 21.06 -14.48 20.34
C GLN A 208 20.63 -13.81 19.04
N ALA A 209 21.31 -12.72 18.66
CA ALA A 209 21.02 -12.06 17.39
C ALA A 209 21.70 -12.83 16.24
N VAL A 210 20.90 -13.50 15.41
CA VAL A 210 21.35 -14.21 14.19
C VAL A 210 21.56 -13.27 12.99
N LEU A 211 22.21 -12.12 13.23
CA LEU A 211 22.40 -11.09 12.20
C LEU A 211 23.18 -11.64 11.00
N GLY A 212 22.66 -11.38 9.81
CA GLY A 212 23.28 -11.83 8.56
C GLY A 212 22.99 -13.29 8.18
N TRP A 213 22.19 -14.03 8.98
CA TRP A 213 21.59 -15.28 8.49
C TRP A 213 20.55 -14.97 7.43
N LYS A 214 20.26 -15.94 6.56
CA LYS A 214 19.23 -15.80 5.53
C LYS A 214 17.85 -15.91 6.18
N GLU A 215 16.89 -15.10 5.76
CA GLU A 215 15.53 -15.12 6.29
C GLU A 215 14.55 -15.64 5.23
N TYR A 216 13.70 -16.58 5.62
CA TYR A 216 12.74 -17.25 4.74
C TYR A 216 11.35 -17.28 5.34
N GLU A 217 10.35 -17.25 4.47
CA GLU A 217 8.95 -17.40 4.86
C GLU A 217 8.30 -18.50 4.02
N LEU A 218 7.48 -19.33 4.67
CA LEU A 218 6.61 -20.28 4.00
C LEU A 218 5.15 -19.91 4.29
N GLU A 219 4.36 -19.84 3.23
CA GLU A 219 2.90 -19.71 3.33
C GLU A 219 2.27 -21.10 3.23
N LEU A 220 1.44 -21.47 4.21
CA LEU A 220 0.86 -22.80 4.31
C LEU A 220 -0.67 -22.74 4.42
N LEU A 221 -1.32 -23.79 3.96
CA LEU A 221 -2.73 -24.08 4.25
C LEU A 221 -2.86 -25.44 4.91
N ARG A 222 -3.75 -25.54 5.91
CA ARG A 222 -4.13 -26.80 6.56
C ARG A 222 -5.64 -26.94 6.61
N ASP A 223 -6.13 -28.12 6.30
CA ASP A 223 -7.55 -28.47 6.45
C ASP A 223 -7.83 -29.41 7.65
N SER A 224 -9.11 -29.73 7.83
CA SER A 224 -9.56 -30.57 8.95
C SER A 224 -9.16 -32.05 8.84
N ARG A 225 -8.69 -32.51 7.67
CA ARG A 225 -8.16 -33.86 7.44
C ARG A 225 -6.65 -33.95 7.64
N ASP A 226 -6.04 -32.88 8.14
CA ASP A 226 -4.59 -32.77 8.34
C ASP A 226 -3.77 -32.79 7.03
N ASN A 227 -4.41 -32.45 5.91
CA ASN A 227 -3.68 -32.12 4.69
C ASN A 227 -2.98 -30.77 4.91
N VAL A 228 -1.69 -30.69 4.58
CA VAL A 228 -0.91 -29.46 4.63
C VAL A 228 -0.19 -29.28 3.30
N ILE A 229 -0.29 -28.07 2.75
CA ILE A 229 0.38 -27.67 1.50
C ILE A 229 1.13 -26.37 1.70
N ILE A 230 2.27 -26.23 1.02
CA ILE A 230 3.06 -25.01 0.98
C ILE A 230 2.67 -24.27 -0.29
N ILE A 231 2.11 -23.08 -0.13
CA ILE A 231 1.60 -22.26 -1.23
C ILE A 231 2.74 -21.47 -1.87
N CYS A 232 3.63 -20.92 -1.06
CA CYS A 232 4.73 -20.09 -1.54
C CYS A 232 5.92 -20.19 -0.59
N SER A 233 7.12 -20.16 -1.17
CA SER A 233 8.36 -19.90 -0.45
C SER A 233 8.88 -18.52 -0.81
N ILE A 234 9.27 -17.77 0.21
CA ILE A 234 9.77 -16.41 0.08
C ILE A 234 11.17 -16.39 0.67
N GLU A 235 12.14 -15.85 -0.09
CA GLU A 235 13.49 -15.57 0.38
C GLU A 235 13.64 -14.06 0.54
N ASN A 236 14.13 -13.62 1.69
CA ASN A 236 14.44 -12.21 1.89
C ASN A 236 15.80 -11.89 1.24
N PHE A 237 15.83 -10.86 0.41
CA PHE A 237 17.07 -10.31 -0.15
C PHE A 237 17.89 -9.65 0.96
N ASP A 238 17.22 -8.90 1.83
CA ASP A 238 17.82 -8.34 3.03
C ASP A 238 17.91 -9.43 4.12
N PRO A 239 19.09 -9.68 4.72
CA PRO A 239 19.25 -10.76 5.68
C PRO A 239 18.65 -10.42 7.06
N MET A 240 18.55 -11.44 7.92
CA MET A 240 18.07 -11.32 9.31
C MET A 240 18.67 -10.09 10.01
N GLY A 241 17.78 -9.27 10.56
CA GLY A 241 18.13 -7.95 11.11
C GLY A 241 17.15 -6.88 10.68
N ILE A 242 16.51 -7.05 9.53
CA ILE A 242 15.51 -6.16 8.96
C ILE A 242 14.20 -6.93 8.89
N HIS A 243 13.12 -6.36 9.44
CA HIS A 243 11.82 -6.98 9.45
C HIS A 243 11.35 -7.30 8.01
N THR A 244 10.78 -8.49 7.76
CA THR A 244 10.34 -8.93 6.42
C THR A 244 9.48 -7.90 5.65
N GLY A 245 8.58 -7.21 6.38
CA GLY A 245 7.79 -6.08 5.85
C GLY A 245 8.63 -4.89 5.30
N ASP A 246 9.81 -4.62 5.87
CA ASP A 246 10.79 -3.63 5.40
C ASP A 246 11.92 -4.25 4.55
N SER A 247 11.91 -5.56 4.33
CA SER A 247 12.85 -6.23 3.46
C SER A 247 12.35 -6.26 2.01
N ILE A 248 13.29 -6.21 1.07
CA ILE A 248 13.09 -6.73 -0.28
C ILE A 248 12.97 -8.24 -0.18
N THR A 249 11.97 -8.82 -0.83
CA THR A 249 11.75 -10.27 -0.80
C THR A 249 11.49 -10.80 -2.20
N VAL A 250 11.81 -12.08 -2.41
CA VAL A 250 11.65 -12.77 -3.69
C VAL A 250 10.88 -14.06 -3.52
N ALA A 251 10.10 -14.41 -4.53
CA ALA A 251 9.46 -15.72 -4.63
C ALA A 251 9.72 -16.32 -6.03
N PRO A 252 10.05 -17.62 -6.14
CA PRO A 252 10.27 -18.57 -5.04
C PRO A 252 11.60 -18.30 -4.30
N ALA A 253 11.90 -19.10 -3.27
CA ALA A 253 13.25 -19.18 -2.70
C ALA A 253 14.30 -19.59 -3.76
N MET A 254 15.46 -18.91 -3.76
CA MET A 254 16.49 -18.97 -4.81
C MET A 254 17.73 -19.74 -4.38
N THR A 255 18.14 -19.62 -3.11
CA THR A 255 19.48 -20.04 -2.67
C THR A 255 19.49 -21.21 -1.68
N LEU A 256 18.38 -21.93 -1.57
CA LEU A 256 18.29 -23.19 -0.81
C LEU A 256 18.64 -24.39 -1.68
N SER A 257 19.40 -25.31 -1.12
CA SER A 257 19.43 -26.68 -1.64
C SER A 257 18.06 -27.33 -1.45
N ASP A 258 17.66 -28.23 -2.35
CA ASP A 258 16.40 -28.97 -2.18
C ASP A 258 16.34 -29.67 -0.82
N ARG A 259 17.46 -30.26 -0.36
CA ARG A 259 17.55 -30.87 0.98
C ARG A 259 17.19 -29.89 2.09
N CYS A 260 17.77 -28.69 2.09
CA CYS A 260 17.49 -27.67 3.10
C CYS A 260 16.03 -27.19 2.99
N TYR A 261 15.52 -27.00 1.77
CA TYR A 261 14.12 -26.65 1.53
C TYR A 261 13.15 -27.69 2.07
N GLN A 262 13.37 -28.99 1.79
CA GLN A 262 12.52 -30.07 2.28
C GLN A 262 12.57 -30.18 3.81
N GLU A 263 13.73 -29.97 4.43
CA GLU A 263 13.85 -29.93 5.89
C GLU A 263 13.04 -28.77 6.48
N MET A 264 13.18 -27.57 5.92
CA MET A 264 12.40 -26.39 6.33
C MET A 264 10.89 -26.61 6.12
N ARG A 265 10.48 -27.19 4.98
CA ARG A 265 9.10 -27.57 4.68
C ARG A 265 8.55 -28.56 5.71
N ASN A 266 9.32 -29.59 6.05
CA ASN A 266 8.92 -30.58 7.07
C ASN A 266 8.77 -29.94 8.46
N GLN A 267 9.69 -29.05 8.84
CA GLN A 267 9.60 -28.30 10.09
C GLN A 267 8.36 -27.39 10.11
N ALA A 268 8.05 -26.69 9.02
CA ALA A 268 6.85 -25.84 8.92
C ALA A 268 5.55 -26.65 9.09
N ILE A 269 5.46 -27.82 8.44
CA ILE A 269 4.32 -28.74 8.61
C ILE A 269 4.22 -29.21 10.07
N LYS A 270 5.36 -29.53 10.71
CA LYS A 270 5.40 -29.94 12.11
C LYS A 270 4.92 -28.83 13.05
N MET A 271 5.38 -27.60 12.82
CA MET A 271 4.96 -26.41 13.57
C MET A 271 3.46 -26.18 13.43
N MET A 272 2.94 -26.20 12.21
CA MET A 272 1.51 -26.00 11.93
C MET A 272 0.60 -27.06 12.56
N ARG A 273 1.09 -28.31 12.69
CA ARG A 273 0.39 -29.37 13.41
C ARG A 273 0.41 -29.18 14.93
N ALA A 274 1.49 -28.60 15.46
CA ALA A 274 1.72 -28.46 16.90
C ALA A 274 0.94 -27.31 17.56
N ILE A 275 0.58 -26.26 16.82
CA ILE A 275 -0.14 -25.11 17.37
C ILE A 275 -1.55 -25.47 17.86
N GLY A 276 -2.17 -26.51 17.29
CA GLY A 276 -3.44 -27.06 17.76
C GLY A 276 -4.42 -27.35 16.62
N ASN A 277 -5.71 -27.16 16.91
CA ASN A 277 -6.76 -27.28 15.91
C ASN A 277 -6.88 -25.95 15.15
N PHE A 278 -6.49 -25.99 13.88
CA PHE A 278 -6.38 -24.84 12.98
C PHE A 278 -6.74 -25.29 11.56
N ALA A 279 -7.64 -24.56 10.91
CA ALA A 279 -8.06 -24.82 9.54
C ALA A 279 -8.06 -23.49 8.78
N GLY A 280 -7.01 -23.23 8.01
CA GLY A 280 -6.78 -21.93 7.38
C GLY A 280 -5.35 -21.71 6.91
N GLY A 281 -5.08 -20.46 6.52
CA GLY A 281 -3.79 -20.01 6.01
C GLY A 281 -2.89 -19.47 7.12
N CYS A 282 -1.61 -19.83 7.07
CA CYS A 282 -0.61 -19.49 8.08
C CYS A 282 0.73 -19.15 7.42
N ASN A 283 1.42 -18.16 7.98
CA ASN A 283 2.80 -17.84 7.63
C ASN A 283 3.76 -18.43 8.68
N VAL A 284 4.86 -19.02 8.24
CA VAL A 284 5.94 -19.52 9.11
C VAL A 284 7.26 -18.89 8.68
N GLN A 285 7.99 -18.31 9.62
CA GLN A 285 9.28 -17.66 9.37
C GLN A 285 10.44 -18.50 9.91
N PHE A 286 11.49 -18.59 9.09
CA PHE A 286 12.72 -19.30 9.41
C PHE A 286 13.93 -18.42 9.18
N SER A 287 15.00 -18.73 9.90
CA SER A 287 16.34 -18.25 9.58
C SER A 287 17.26 -19.42 9.29
N VAL A 288 18.07 -19.30 8.25
CA VAL A 288 19.00 -20.33 7.79
C VAL A 288 20.42 -19.79 7.80
N ASN A 289 21.30 -20.49 8.51
CA ASN A 289 22.70 -20.13 8.58
C ASN A 289 23.39 -20.39 7.22
N PRO A 290 23.94 -19.36 6.56
CA PRO A 290 24.55 -19.52 5.25
C PRO A 290 25.83 -20.38 5.25
N ALA A 291 26.42 -20.67 6.41
CA ALA A 291 27.66 -21.44 6.51
C ALA A 291 27.45 -22.95 6.62
N ASN A 292 26.34 -23.39 7.22
CA ASN A 292 26.11 -24.80 7.57
C ASN A 292 24.67 -25.29 7.37
N GLU A 293 23.77 -24.46 6.81
CA GLU A 293 22.34 -24.77 6.61
C GLU A 293 21.58 -25.12 7.90
N GLU A 294 22.05 -24.65 9.07
CA GLU A 294 21.28 -24.73 10.31
C GLU A 294 20.00 -23.89 10.20
N ILE A 295 18.85 -24.51 10.46
CA ILE A 295 17.52 -23.89 10.38
C ILE A 295 17.01 -23.63 11.79
N ILE A 296 16.54 -22.40 12.04
CA ILE A 296 15.80 -22.04 13.24
C ILE A 296 14.45 -21.42 12.87
N ALA A 297 13.43 -21.68 13.68
CA ALA A 297 12.15 -20.99 13.59
C ALA A 297 12.22 -19.62 14.26
N ILE A 298 11.61 -18.62 13.62
CA ILE A 298 11.53 -17.24 14.13
C ILE A 298 10.15 -16.98 14.74
N GLU A 299 9.08 -17.24 13.99
CA GLU A 299 7.69 -17.12 14.43
C GLU A 299 6.73 -17.89 13.50
N ILE A 300 5.48 -18.02 13.95
CA ILE A 300 4.35 -18.55 13.19
C ILE A 300 3.14 -17.65 13.41
N ASN A 301 2.46 -17.29 12.32
CA ASN A 301 1.32 -16.38 12.34
C ASN A 301 0.07 -17.15 11.85
N PRO A 302 -0.83 -17.62 12.74
CA PRO A 302 -1.98 -18.46 12.39
C PRO A 302 -3.17 -17.65 11.83
N ARG A 303 -2.89 -16.78 10.86
CA ARG A 303 -3.83 -15.91 10.16
C ARG A 303 -3.26 -15.54 8.80
N VAL A 304 -4.09 -14.90 7.98
CA VAL A 304 -3.57 -14.19 6.79
C VAL A 304 -2.66 -13.03 7.22
N SER A 305 -1.75 -12.68 6.33
CA SER A 305 -0.68 -11.71 6.51
C SER A 305 -0.42 -10.93 5.21
N ARG A 306 0.44 -9.91 5.26
CA ARG A 306 0.98 -9.28 4.04
C ARG A 306 1.65 -10.30 3.12
N SER A 307 2.42 -11.21 3.70
CA SER A 307 3.13 -12.27 2.98
C SER A 307 2.15 -13.23 2.30
N SER A 308 0.97 -13.47 2.90
CA SER A 308 -0.08 -14.28 2.28
C SER A 308 -0.77 -13.55 1.10
N ALA A 309 -0.93 -12.22 1.18
CA ALA A 309 -1.44 -11.42 0.07
C ALA A 309 -0.44 -11.42 -1.08
N LEU A 310 0.84 -11.14 -0.78
CA LEU A 310 1.96 -11.25 -1.72
C LEU A 310 2.02 -12.64 -2.36
N ALA A 311 1.99 -13.72 -1.58
CA ALA A 311 2.00 -15.08 -2.08
C ALA A 311 0.79 -15.40 -2.96
N SER A 312 -0.39 -14.88 -2.62
CA SER A 312 -1.59 -15.05 -3.44
C SER A 312 -1.42 -14.38 -4.82
N LYS A 313 -0.82 -13.18 -4.86
CA LYS A 313 -0.52 -12.50 -6.13
C LYS A 313 0.62 -13.17 -6.89
N ALA A 314 1.65 -13.63 -6.19
CA ALA A 314 2.80 -14.31 -6.76
C ALA A 314 2.39 -15.61 -7.46
N THR A 315 1.51 -16.39 -6.84
CA THR A 315 1.16 -17.75 -7.30
C THR A 315 -0.12 -17.80 -8.11
N GLY A 316 -1.01 -16.80 -7.96
CA GLY A 316 -2.39 -16.88 -8.44
C GLY A 316 -3.28 -17.74 -7.52
N TYR A 317 -2.75 -18.30 -6.43
CA TYR A 317 -3.48 -19.14 -5.50
C TYR A 317 -4.21 -18.26 -4.44
N PRO A 318 -5.56 -18.22 -4.39
CA PRO A 318 -6.29 -17.28 -3.54
C PRO A 318 -6.40 -17.76 -2.07
N ILE A 319 -5.35 -17.52 -1.27
CA ILE A 319 -5.22 -18.06 0.09
C ILE A 319 -6.41 -17.71 0.99
N ALA A 320 -6.79 -16.43 1.07
CA ALA A 320 -7.88 -15.99 1.95
C ALA A 320 -9.24 -16.59 1.55
N LYS A 321 -9.50 -16.71 0.25
CA LYS A 321 -10.72 -17.33 -0.29
C LYS A 321 -10.82 -18.81 0.12
N ILE A 322 -9.71 -19.54 0.02
CA ILE A 322 -9.65 -20.96 0.36
C ILE A 322 -9.70 -21.15 1.88
N ALA A 323 -8.94 -20.36 2.64
CA ALA A 323 -8.95 -20.38 4.10
C ALA A 323 -10.37 -20.16 4.68
N ALA A 324 -11.17 -19.27 4.09
CA ALA A 324 -12.56 -19.07 4.50
C ALA A 324 -13.43 -20.32 4.29
N LYS A 325 -13.21 -21.10 3.22
CA LYS A 325 -13.91 -22.38 3.00
C LYS A 325 -13.44 -23.46 3.96
N LEU A 326 -12.14 -23.53 4.24
CA LEU A 326 -11.59 -24.47 5.23
C LEU A 326 -12.18 -24.20 6.62
N ALA A 327 -12.33 -22.93 7.01
CA ALA A 327 -12.91 -22.52 8.29
C ALA A 327 -14.37 -23.01 8.49
N ILE A 328 -15.11 -23.28 7.41
CA ILE A 328 -16.47 -23.82 7.46
C ILE A 328 -16.54 -25.34 7.18
N GLY A 329 -15.41 -26.04 7.17
CA GLY A 329 -15.33 -27.51 7.15
C GLY A 329 -14.94 -28.15 5.81
N TYR A 330 -14.74 -27.37 4.75
CA TYR A 330 -14.18 -27.91 3.51
C TYR A 330 -12.76 -28.44 3.70
N ASN A 331 -12.39 -29.40 2.86
CA ASN A 331 -11.01 -29.89 2.73
C ASN A 331 -10.43 -29.47 1.39
N LEU A 332 -9.10 -29.43 1.28
CA LEU A 332 -8.41 -28.89 0.12
C LEU A 332 -8.76 -29.66 -1.18
N ASP A 333 -8.99 -30.97 -1.08
CA ASP A 333 -9.37 -31.83 -2.20
C ASP A 333 -10.76 -31.54 -2.76
N GLU A 334 -11.60 -30.85 -1.99
CA GLU A 334 -13.01 -30.57 -2.30
C GLU A 334 -13.20 -29.16 -2.91
N ILE A 335 -12.16 -28.32 -2.87
CA ILE A 335 -12.20 -26.96 -3.39
C ILE A 335 -11.55 -26.95 -4.77
N GLU A 336 -12.20 -26.33 -5.75
CA GLU A 336 -11.66 -26.18 -7.11
C GLU A 336 -10.61 -25.06 -7.19
N ASN A 337 -9.53 -25.29 -7.94
CA ASN A 337 -8.56 -24.26 -8.28
C ASN A 337 -9.15 -23.28 -9.31
N GLN A 338 -9.24 -21.99 -8.94
CA GLN A 338 -9.90 -20.97 -9.76
C GLN A 338 -9.12 -20.54 -11.00
N ILE A 339 -7.81 -20.77 -11.01
CA ILE A 339 -6.94 -20.41 -12.14
C ILE A 339 -7.07 -21.44 -13.26
N THR A 340 -6.95 -22.73 -12.95
CA THR A 340 -7.00 -23.82 -13.94
C THR A 340 -8.42 -24.31 -14.22
N LYS A 341 -9.31 -24.30 -13.21
CA LYS A 341 -10.69 -24.84 -13.25
C LYS A 341 -10.77 -26.32 -13.64
N THR A 342 -9.66 -27.05 -13.49
CA THR A 342 -9.56 -28.48 -13.81
C THR A 342 -8.85 -29.28 -12.72
N THR A 343 -8.26 -28.61 -11.74
CA THR A 343 -7.58 -29.21 -10.59
C THR A 343 -8.24 -28.77 -9.28
N SER A 344 -7.97 -29.48 -8.18
CA SER A 344 -8.39 -29.04 -6.84
C SER A 344 -7.40 -28.02 -6.27
N ALA A 345 -7.75 -27.44 -5.12
CA ALA A 345 -6.87 -26.60 -4.31
C ALA A 345 -5.79 -27.44 -3.58
N TYR A 346 -5.82 -28.77 -3.64
CA TYR A 346 -4.87 -29.61 -2.93
C TYR A 346 -3.58 -29.88 -3.73
N PHE A 347 -2.75 -28.85 -3.88
CA PHE A 347 -1.44 -28.94 -4.53
C PHE A 347 -0.52 -27.82 -4.04
N GLU A 348 0.77 -27.94 -4.32
CA GLU A 348 1.75 -26.87 -4.08
C GLU A 348 2.01 -26.14 -5.41
N PRO A 349 1.78 -24.81 -5.49
CA PRO A 349 2.04 -24.05 -6.69
C PRO A 349 3.49 -24.16 -7.19
N THR A 350 3.65 -24.16 -8.51
CA THR A 350 4.95 -24.06 -9.17
C THR A 350 4.98 -22.81 -10.03
N LEU A 351 6.07 -22.03 -9.91
CA LEU A 351 6.27 -20.77 -10.60
C LEU A 351 7.35 -20.97 -11.67
N ASP A 352 7.10 -20.53 -12.89
CA ASP A 352 8.10 -20.44 -13.97
C ASP A 352 8.60 -19.00 -14.18
N TYR A 353 8.40 -18.16 -13.18
CA TYR A 353 8.84 -16.77 -13.12
C TYR A 353 9.32 -16.42 -11.71
N VAL A 354 9.87 -15.22 -11.59
CA VAL A 354 10.37 -14.64 -10.35
C VAL A 354 9.53 -13.42 -10.00
N ILE A 355 9.21 -13.32 -8.71
CA ILE A 355 8.59 -12.17 -8.11
C ILE A 355 9.62 -11.45 -7.24
N VAL A 356 9.62 -10.13 -7.30
CA VAL A 356 10.38 -9.26 -6.38
C VAL A 356 9.42 -8.27 -5.75
N LYS A 357 9.34 -8.27 -4.42
CA LYS A 357 8.66 -7.25 -3.64
C LYS A 357 9.69 -6.24 -3.13
N ILE A 358 9.36 -4.95 -3.21
CA ILE A 358 10.14 -3.87 -2.58
C ILE A 358 9.19 -3.03 -1.72
N PRO A 359 9.52 -2.77 -0.43
CA PRO A 359 8.74 -1.86 0.40
C PRO A 359 8.83 -0.40 -0.08
N ARG A 360 7.84 0.40 0.31
CA ARG A 360 7.76 1.84 0.04
C ARG A 360 7.80 2.62 1.36
N TRP A 361 8.67 3.62 1.46
CA TRP A 361 8.85 4.44 2.69
C TRP A 361 8.60 5.93 2.45
N ASN A 362 8.14 6.67 3.46
CA ASN A 362 7.97 8.13 3.41
C ASN A 362 8.80 8.87 4.47
N PHE A 363 10.09 8.53 4.62
CA PHE A 363 10.97 9.20 5.57
C PHE A 363 11.14 10.71 5.32
N ASP A 364 10.83 11.19 4.11
CA ASP A 364 10.81 12.61 3.76
C ASP A 364 9.75 13.40 4.54
N LYS A 365 8.61 12.78 4.88
CA LYS A 365 7.51 13.39 5.65
C LYS A 365 7.75 13.42 7.17
N PHE A 366 8.73 12.66 7.65
CA PHE A 366 9.03 12.49 9.07
C PHE A 366 10.43 13.04 9.37
N LYS A 367 10.57 14.36 9.33
CA LYS A 367 11.84 15.04 9.64
C LYS A 367 12.32 14.67 11.05
N GLY A 368 13.58 14.25 11.16
CA GLY A 368 14.16 13.80 12.43
C GLY A 368 13.93 12.31 12.76
N ALA A 369 13.10 11.59 12.00
CA ALA A 369 12.90 10.15 12.20
C ALA A 369 14.20 9.37 11.99
N ASN A 370 14.39 8.33 12.81
CA ASN A 370 15.42 7.34 12.54
C ASN A 370 15.08 6.56 11.26
N ARG A 371 15.93 6.68 10.24
CA ARG A 371 15.76 6.04 8.92
C ARG A 371 16.40 4.66 8.81
N GLU A 372 17.11 4.21 9.84
CA GLU A 372 17.72 2.88 9.87
C GLU A 372 16.62 1.82 9.99
N LEU A 373 16.69 0.80 9.13
CA LEU A 373 15.77 -0.34 9.10
C LEU A 373 16.20 -1.38 10.13
N GLY A 374 15.21 -2.05 10.73
CA GLY A 374 15.45 -3.02 11.79
C GLY A 374 14.22 -3.88 12.06
N LEU A 375 14.05 -4.31 13.31
CA LEU A 375 12.93 -5.18 13.74
C LEU A 375 11.54 -4.52 13.68
N GLN A 376 11.49 -3.20 13.72
CA GLN A 376 10.24 -2.45 13.64
C GLN A 376 10.06 -1.95 12.21
N MET A 377 8.98 -2.41 11.58
CA MET A 377 8.57 -1.97 10.24
C MET A 377 8.27 -0.47 10.21
N LYS A 378 8.74 0.21 9.17
CA LYS A 378 8.58 1.65 8.90
C LYS A 378 8.06 1.95 7.49
N SER A 379 7.96 0.95 6.61
CA SER A 379 7.34 1.07 5.30
C SER A 379 5.82 1.31 5.40
N VAL A 380 5.28 2.03 4.42
CA VAL A 380 3.88 2.47 4.35
C VAL A 380 3.08 1.77 3.23
N GLY A 381 3.74 0.87 2.50
CA GLY A 381 3.19 0.09 1.40
C GLY A 381 4.29 -0.69 0.69
N GLU A 382 3.96 -1.33 -0.43
CA GLU A 382 4.89 -2.17 -1.18
C GLU A 382 4.53 -2.26 -2.67
N VAL A 383 5.53 -2.59 -3.49
CA VAL A 383 5.37 -2.94 -4.90
C VAL A 383 5.74 -4.38 -5.14
N MET A 384 5.21 -4.96 -6.21
CA MET A 384 5.62 -6.26 -6.70
C MET A 384 5.97 -6.18 -8.20
N GLY A 385 7.12 -6.73 -8.59
CA GLY A 385 7.52 -6.91 -9.97
C GLY A 385 7.56 -8.39 -10.33
N ILE A 386 7.04 -8.75 -11.51
CA ILE A 386 7.07 -10.12 -12.05
C ILE A 386 7.98 -10.15 -13.28
N GLY A 387 8.88 -11.13 -13.38
CA GLY A 387 9.75 -11.31 -14.55
C GLY A 387 10.21 -12.75 -14.69
N ARG A 388 10.65 -13.15 -15.89
CA ARG A 388 11.21 -14.50 -16.14
C ARG A 388 12.58 -14.69 -15.50
N THR A 389 13.22 -13.59 -15.09
CA THR A 389 14.47 -13.59 -14.34
C THR A 389 14.38 -12.65 -13.15
N PHE A 390 15.19 -12.89 -12.12
CA PHE A 390 15.28 -12.03 -10.94
C PHE A 390 15.57 -10.56 -11.30
N ILE A 391 16.50 -10.32 -12.23
CA ILE A 391 16.86 -8.96 -12.62
C ILE A 391 15.72 -8.25 -13.37
N GLU A 392 14.99 -8.94 -14.23
CA GLU A 392 13.81 -8.36 -14.88
C GLU A 392 12.75 -7.95 -13.84
N ALA A 393 12.43 -8.86 -12.91
CA ALA A 393 11.48 -8.61 -11.83
C ALA A 393 11.94 -7.45 -10.92
N LEU A 394 13.23 -7.41 -10.55
CA LEU A 394 13.82 -6.35 -9.72
C LEU A 394 13.75 -4.98 -10.42
N GLN A 395 14.07 -4.89 -11.70
CA GLN A 395 14.00 -3.62 -12.44
C GLN A 395 12.56 -3.12 -12.56
N LYS A 396 11.60 -4.01 -12.81
CA LYS A 396 10.16 -3.68 -12.83
C LYS A 396 9.66 -3.23 -11.46
N ALA A 397 10.12 -3.88 -10.38
CA ALA A 397 9.80 -3.44 -9.03
C ALA A 397 10.38 -2.03 -8.76
N CYS A 398 11.63 -1.75 -9.13
CA CYS A 398 12.23 -0.41 -9.01
C CYS A 398 11.44 0.66 -9.78
N GLN A 399 10.99 0.35 -11.01
CA GLN A 399 10.15 1.23 -11.82
C GLN A 399 8.78 1.50 -11.18
N SER A 400 8.29 0.57 -10.36
CA SER A 400 6.99 0.67 -9.70
C SER A 400 6.99 1.51 -8.42
N LEU A 401 8.17 1.81 -7.85
CA LEU A 401 8.27 2.39 -6.50
C LEU A 401 7.71 3.80 -6.35
N GLU A 402 7.39 4.49 -7.45
CA GLU A 402 6.90 5.87 -7.43
C GLU A 402 7.84 6.82 -6.66
N ILE A 403 9.15 6.62 -6.85
CA ILE A 403 10.23 7.48 -6.38
C ILE A 403 11.04 8.10 -7.54
N GLY A 404 10.56 7.92 -8.78
CA GLY A 404 11.17 8.49 -9.99
C GLY A 404 12.43 7.77 -10.48
N ARG A 405 12.56 6.47 -10.21
CA ARG A 405 13.64 5.63 -10.74
C ARG A 405 13.19 4.96 -12.05
N ALA A 406 14.10 4.88 -13.03
CA ALA A 406 13.82 4.19 -14.30
C ALA A 406 14.14 2.68 -14.26
N GLY A 407 14.68 2.21 -13.13
CA GLY A 407 15.15 0.84 -12.87
C GLY A 407 16.09 0.84 -11.66
N LEU A 408 16.99 -0.15 -11.58
CA LEU A 408 17.96 -0.25 -10.47
C LEU A 408 19.04 0.85 -10.51
N GLY A 409 19.26 1.48 -11.65
CA GLY A 409 20.27 2.53 -11.84
C GLY A 409 20.23 3.10 -13.25
N ALA A 410 21.32 3.71 -13.71
CA ALA A 410 21.45 4.29 -15.04
C ALA A 410 20.35 5.34 -15.37
N ASP A 411 20.05 6.22 -14.43
CA ASP A 411 18.99 7.24 -14.56
C ASP A 411 19.39 8.63 -14.04
N GLY A 412 20.69 8.86 -13.81
CA GLY A 412 21.23 10.15 -13.37
C GLY A 412 21.12 10.42 -11.88
N ARG A 413 20.63 9.46 -11.09
CA ARG A 413 20.37 9.61 -9.64
C ARG A 413 21.34 8.79 -8.78
N GLN A 414 22.49 8.41 -9.31
CA GLN A 414 23.53 7.68 -8.57
C GLN A 414 24.34 8.61 -7.65
N SER A 415 24.72 8.13 -6.47
CA SER A 415 25.79 8.75 -5.69
C SER A 415 27.16 8.32 -6.24
N ARG A 416 28.15 9.21 -6.15
CA ARG A 416 29.56 8.90 -6.42
C ARG A 416 30.44 9.05 -5.18
N ASN A 417 29.84 9.36 -4.04
CA ASN A 417 30.55 9.52 -2.78
C ASN A 417 30.71 8.15 -2.12
N LEU A 418 31.91 7.57 -2.22
CA LEU A 418 32.17 6.22 -1.71
C LEU A 418 31.96 6.12 -0.19
N ASP A 419 32.28 7.16 0.58
CA ASP A 419 32.11 7.13 2.04
C ASP A 419 30.63 7.10 2.43
N GLU A 420 29.80 7.90 1.74
CA GLU A 420 28.34 7.89 1.90
C GLU A 420 27.73 6.53 1.51
N ILE A 421 28.16 5.98 0.37
CA ILE A 421 27.70 4.68 -0.12
C ILE A 421 28.05 3.59 0.90
N MET A 422 29.32 3.49 1.31
CA MET A 422 29.75 2.44 2.25
C MET A 422 29.05 2.57 3.61
N HIS A 423 28.83 3.80 4.09
CA HIS A 423 28.04 4.03 5.30
C HIS A 423 26.59 3.53 5.14
N SER A 424 25.93 3.82 4.02
CA SER A 424 24.57 3.33 3.74
C SER A 424 24.49 1.80 3.61
N LEU A 425 25.54 1.14 3.09
CA LEU A 425 25.59 -0.32 3.02
C LEU A 425 25.64 -0.98 4.41
N GLU A 426 26.33 -0.36 5.36
CA GLU A 426 26.45 -0.83 6.75
C GLU A 426 25.21 -0.48 7.60
N HIS A 427 24.57 0.67 7.31
CA HIS A 427 23.40 1.17 8.02
C HIS A 427 22.16 1.16 7.11
N PRO A 428 21.43 0.04 7.05
CA PRO A 428 20.35 -0.13 6.07
C PRO A 428 19.28 0.95 6.17
N SER A 429 18.97 1.55 5.03
CA SER A 429 17.85 2.46 4.85
C SER A 429 17.12 2.18 3.53
N TRP A 430 16.10 2.98 3.23
CA TRP A 430 15.24 2.85 2.04
C TRP A 430 15.99 2.83 0.70
N ASP A 431 17.20 3.38 0.64
CA ASP A 431 18.02 3.55 -0.56
C ASP A 431 19.15 2.51 -0.70
N ARG A 432 19.31 1.59 0.26
CA ARG A 432 20.44 0.64 0.30
C ARG A 432 20.59 -0.15 -1.01
N LEU A 433 19.48 -0.58 -1.62
CA LEU A 433 19.49 -1.28 -2.91
C LEU A 433 20.19 -0.47 -4.02
N PHE A 434 19.92 0.83 -4.09
CA PHE A 434 20.52 1.70 -5.10
C PHE A 434 21.99 1.94 -4.82
N HIS A 435 22.37 2.09 -3.54
CA HIS A 435 23.77 2.21 -3.15
C HIS A 435 24.59 0.92 -3.35
N ILE A 436 23.96 -0.26 -3.31
CA ILE A 436 24.62 -1.52 -3.74
C ILE A 436 24.99 -1.43 -5.22
N TYR A 437 24.07 -1.02 -6.08
CA TYR A 437 24.35 -0.81 -7.50
C TYR A 437 25.44 0.26 -7.69
N ASP A 438 25.35 1.40 -7.00
CA ASP A 438 26.34 2.47 -7.09
C ASP A 438 27.75 1.98 -6.69
N ALA A 439 27.87 1.25 -5.57
CA ALA A 439 29.13 0.66 -5.13
C ALA A 439 29.75 -0.26 -6.20
N LEU A 440 28.95 -1.18 -6.75
CA LEU A 440 29.41 -2.11 -7.78
C LEU A 440 29.78 -1.38 -9.09
N SER A 441 29.05 -0.33 -9.45
CA SER A 441 29.33 0.51 -10.62
C SER A 441 30.65 1.29 -10.48
N LEU A 442 31.05 1.64 -9.25
CA LEU A 442 32.33 2.27 -8.93
C LEU A 442 33.49 1.26 -8.81
N GLY A 443 33.22 -0.04 -8.99
CA GLY A 443 34.22 -1.10 -8.92
C GLY A 443 34.55 -1.58 -7.51
N VAL A 444 33.68 -1.30 -6.51
CA VAL A 444 33.83 -1.88 -5.17
C VAL A 444 33.70 -3.41 -5.28
N PRO A 445 34.63 -4.20 -4.72
CA PRO A 445 34.54 -5.66 -4.78
C PRO A 445 33.26 -6.18 -4.14
N ILE A 446 32.61 -7.17 -4.78
CA ILE A 446 31.40 -7.84 -4.27
C ILE A 446 31.58 -8.31 -2.83
N GLU A 447 32.76 -8.83 -2.46
CA GLU A 447 33.01 -9.31 -1.10
C GLU A 447 32.99 -8.19 -0.06
N SER A 448 33.40 -6.97 -0.42
CA SER A 448 33.30 -5.79 0.45
C SER A 448 31.83 -5.41 0.67
N VAL A 449 31.04 -5.38 -0.41
CA VAL A 449 29.59 -5.12 -0.35
C VAL A 449 28.89 -6.20 0.48
N ARG A 450 29.21 -7.48 0.25
CA ARG A 450 28.70 -8.62 1.03
C ARG A 450 29.07 -8.53 2.50
N LYS A 451 30.29 -8.12 2.83
CA LYS A 451 30.73 -7.98 4.22
C LYS A 451 29.95 -6.87 4.94
N ALA A 452 29.67 -5.75 4.27
CA ALA A 452 28.90 -4.64 4.81
C ALA A 452 27.42 -5.00 4.99
N THR A 453 26.81 -5.58 3.95
CA THR A 453 25.35 -5.79 3.89
C THR A 453 24.87 -7.14 4.41
N LYS A 454 25.74 -8.16 4.39
CA LYS A 454 25.46 -9.59 4.61
C LYS A 454 24.50 -10.23 3.60
N ILE A 455 24.11 -9.51 2.54
CA ILE A 455 23.24 -10.02 1.47
C ILE A 455 23.90 -11.21 0.76
N ASP A 456 23.11 -12.20 0.35
CA ASP A 456 23.65 -13.38 -0.33
C ASP A 456 24.40 -13.00 -1.61
N ARG A 457 25.53 -13.67 -1.84
CA ARG A 457 26.40 -13.41 -2.98
C ARG A 457 25.68 -13.63 -4.32
N TRP A 458 24.69 -14.52 -4.37
CA TRP A 458 23.89 -14.77 -5.56
C TRP A 458 23.22 -13.48 -6.05
N PHE A 459 22.52 -12.75 -5.18
CA PHE A 459 21.85 -11.50 -5.53
C PHE A 459 22.85 -10.41 -5.97
N LEU A 460 23.98 -10.29 -5.26
CA LEU A 460 25.01 -9.31 -5.59
C LEU A 460 25.66 -9.58 -6.95
N ASN A 461 25.88 -10.85 -7.31
CA ASN A 461 26.37 -11.21 -8.64
C ASN A 461 25.35 -10.84 -9.73
N GLN A 462 24.05 -11.03 -9.49
CA GLN A 462 23.01 -10.63 -10.44
C GLN A 462 23.04 -9.11 -10.68
N ILE A 463 23.22 -8.31 -9.63
CA ILE A 463 23.35 -6.84 -9.76
C ILE A 463 24.65 -6.47 -10.48
N GLN A 464 25.75 -7.17 -10.22
CA GLN A 464 27.00 -6.98 -10.96
C GLN A 464 26.83 -7.24 -12.46
N ASP A 465 26.02 -8.24 -12.85
CA ASP A 465 25.73 -8.51 -14.26
C ASP A 465 25.01 -7.34 -14.94
N VAL A 466 24.13 -6.63 -14.23
CA VAL A 466 23.50 -5.39 -14.72
C VAL A 466 24.55 -4.32 -15.00
N VAL A 467 25.49 -4.12 -14.06
CA VAL A 467 26.60 -3.17 -14.23
C VAL A 467 27.51 -3.57 -15.41
N ASN A 468 27.76 -4.86 -15.60
CA ASN A 468 28.56 -5.37 -16.70
C ASN A 468 27.89 -5.10 -18.05
N LEU A 469 26.58 -5.33 -18.16
CA LEU A 469 25.79 -5.04 -19.37
C LEU A 469 25.75 -3.54 -19.68
N GLU A 470 25.65 -2.69 -18.67
CA GLU A 470 25.76 -1.24 -18.86
C GLU A 470 27.13 -0.86 -19.44
N ASN A 471 28.22 -1.40 -18.88
CA ASN A 471 29.58 -1.14 -19.38
C ASN A 471 29.79 -1.66 -20.80
N GLU A 472 29.13 -2.75 -21.17
CA GLU A 472 29.10 -3.24 -22.54
C GLU A 472 28.32 -2.31 -23.47
N LEU A 473 27.11 -1.87 -23.06
CA LEU A 473 26.26 -0.97 -23.84
C LEU A 473 26.96 0.34 -24.18
N ARG A 474 27.79 0.88 -23.29
CA ARG A 474 28.59 2.11 -23.51
C ARG A 474 29.54 2.04 -24.72
N ARG A 475 29.81 0.85 -25.26
CA ARG A 475 30.66 0.65 -26.44
C ARG A 475 29.91 0.86 -27.76
N TYR A 476 28.59 1.00 -27.70
CA TYR A 476 27.71 1.11 -28.86
C TYR A 476 27.04 2.49 -28.92
N SER A 477 26.38 2.72 -30.04
CA SER A 477 25.42 3.78 -30.32
C SER A 477 24.10 3.10 -30.69
N LEU A 478 22.96 3.78 -30.57
CA LEU A 478 21.64 3.15 -30.77
C LEU A 478 21.51 2.36 -32.09
N ASN A 479 22.15 2.84 -33.16
CA ASN A 479 22.06 2.22 -34.49
C ASN A 479 22.98 1.01 -34.70
N ASN A 480 23.97 0.78 -33.83
CA ASN A 480 24.93 -0.32 -33.97
C ASN A 480 24.95 -1.29 -32.79
N ILE A 481 23.97 -1.21 -31.86
CA ILE A 481 23.78 -2.25 -30.84
C ILE A 481 23.42 -3.56 -31.57
N PRO A 482 24.19 -4.64 -31.35
CA PRO A 482 23.82 -5.97 -31.82
C PRO A 482 22.44 -6.39 -31.30
N GLU A 483 21.63 -7.03 -32.15
CA GLU A 483 20.23 -7.36 -31.80
C GLU A 483 20.13 -8.29 -30.59
N ASP A 484 21.07 -9.23 -30.43
CA ASP A 484 21.18 -10.14 -29.30
C ASP A 484 21.50 -9.41 -27.98
N ILE A 485 22.39 -8.42 -28.02
CA ILE A 485 22.68 -7.56 -26.87
C ILE A 485 21.45 -6.71 -26.53
N PHE A 486 20.80 -6.11 -27.53
CA PHE A 486 19.61 -5.30 -27.30
C PHE A 486 18.49 -6.14 -26.69
N TYR A 487 18.27 -7.33 -27.22
CA TYR A 487 17.32 -8.29 -26.65
C TYR A 487 17.67 -8.67 -25.21
N THR A 488 18.94 -8.96 -24.94
CA THR A 488 19.43 -9.29 -23.59
C THR A 488 19.20 -8.16 -22.60
N LEU A 489 19.45 -6.90 -22.99
CA LEU A 489 19.16 -5.73 -22.15
C LEU A 489 17.67 -5.70 -21.75
N LYS A 490 16.79 -5.94 -22.71
CA LYS A 490 15.35 -5.95 -22.45
C LYS A 490 14.90 -7.15 -21.62
N GLN A 491 15.47 -8.34 -21.84
CA GLN A 491 15.28 -9.52 -20.97
C GLN A 491 15.79 -9.32 -19.54
N LYS A 492 16.74 -8.40 -19.33
CA LYS A 492 17.22 -7.96 -18.02
C LYS A 492 16.48 -6.73 -17.50
N GLY A 493 15.31 -6.41 -18.08
CA GLY A 493 14.42 -5.36 -17.59
C GLY A 493 14.93 -3.93 -17.73
N PHE A 494 15.97 -3.67 -18.52
CA PHE A 494 16.41 -2.30 -18.78
C PHE A 494 15.28 -1.52 -19.45
N SER A 495 14.89 -0.38 -18.88
CA SER A 495 13.95 0.52 -19.53
C SER A 495 14.60 1.22 -20.73
N ASP A 496 13.75 1.67 -21.65
CA ASP A 496 14.17 2.49 -22.78
C ASP A 496 14.85 3.80 -22.29
N ALA A 497 14.39 4.32 -21.14
CA ALA A 497 15.01 5.47 -20.47
C ALA A 497 16.43 5.17 -19.95
N GLN A 498 16.67 4.00 -19.35
CA GLN A 498 18.02 3.61 -18.91
C GLN A 498 18.98 3.46 -20.09
N ILE A 499 18.52 2.81 -21.16
CA ILE A 499 19.33 2.64 -22.38
C ILE A 499 19.68 4.01 -22.97
N ALA A 500 18.70 4.91 -23.06
CA ALA A 500 18.91 6.26 -23.55
C ALA A 500 19.93 7.03 -22.69
N TYR A 501 19.82 6.95 -21.37
CA TYR A 501 20.77 7.58 -20.44
C TYR A 501 22.20 7.05 -20.61
N ILE A 502 22.37 5.72 -20.76
CA ILE A 502 23.70 5.10 -20.92
C ILE A 502 24.38 5.55 -22.22
N LEU A 503 23.60 5.66 -23.32
CA LEU A 503 24.09 6.12 -24.62
C LEU A 503 24.32 7.65 -24.65
N GLY A 504 23.57 8.42 -23.87
CA GLY A 504 23.76 9.85 -23.60
C GLY A 504 23.35 10.82 -24.71
N ASN A 505 23.20 10.36 -25.96
CA ASN A 505 22.89 11.21 -27.12
C ASN A 505 21.58 10.85 -27.83
N VAL A 506 20.71 10.08 -27.18
CA VAL A 506 19.39 9.65 -27.69
C VAL A 506 18.33 9.78 -26.61
N THR A 507 17.06 9.80 -27.02
CA THR A 507 15.91 9.87 -26.12
C THR A 507 15.29 8.50 -25.87
N GLU A 508 14.44 8.39 -24.83
CA GLU A 508 13.61 7.20 -24.59
C GLU A 508 12.78 6.82 -25.84
N GLU A 509 12.27 7.82 -26.56
CA GLU A 509 11.48 7.61 -27.78
C GLU A 509 12.32 7.02 -28.91
N ASP A 510 13.55 7.48 -29.11
CA ASP A 510 14.45 6.93 -30.12
C ASP A 510 14.71 5.43 -29.87
N VAL A 511 14.96 5.06 -28.60
CA VAL A 511 15.17 3.67 -28.19
C VAL A 511 13.93 2.82 -28.47
N TYR A 512 12.74 3.30 -28.10
CA TYR A 512 11.48 2.62 -28.39
C TYR A 512 11.28 2.43 -29.90
N GLN A 513 11.49 3.47 -30.73
CA GLN A 513 11.32 3.36 -32.18
C GLN A 513 12.30 2.37 -32.80
N ARG A 514 13.54 2.32 -32.31
CA ARG A 514 14.53 1.32 -32.74
C ARG A 514 14.09 -0.09 -32.38
N ARG A 515 13.65 -0.35 -31.14
CA ARG A 515 13.08 -1.66 -30.74
C ARG A 515 11.90 -2.05 -31.62
N LYS A 516 10.98 -1.11 -31.82
CA LYS A 516 9.78 -1.28 -32.64
C LYS A 516 10.13 -1.71 -34.07
N ALA A 517 11.13 -1.06 -34.68
CA ALA A 517 11.61 -1.37 -36.02
C ALA A 517 12.27 -2.76 -36.12
N LEU A 518 12.90 -3.22 -35.04
CA LEU A 518 13.50 -4.55 -34.93
C LEU A 518 12.50 -5.65 -34.53
N GLY A 519 11.24 -5.31 -34.25
CA GLY A 519 10.26 -6.26 -33.73
C GLY A 519 10.49 -6.68 -32.28
N LEU A 520 11.39 -6.00 -31.55
CA LEU A 520 11.64 -6.26 -30.13
C LEU A 520 10.50 -5.68 -29.30
N ARG A 521 9.53 -6.51 -28.93
CA ARG A 521 8.36 -6.12 -28.13
C ARG A 521 8.19 -7.03 -26.94
N ARG A 522 7.45 -6.54 -25.95
CA ARG A 522 6.97 -7.39 -24.86
C ARG A 522 5.99 -8.43 -25.39
N VAL A 523 6.07 -9.59 -24.76
CA VAL A 523 5.01 -10.58 -24.74
C VAL A 523 4.45 -10.65 -23.34
N TYR A 524 3.20 -11.07 -23.21
CA TYR A 524 2.52 -11.18 -21.93
C TYR A 524 2.28 -12.64 -21.61
N LYS A 525 2.79 -13.08 -20.46
CA LYS A 525 2.68 -14.43 -19.91
C LYS A 525 1.61 -14.47 -18.83
N MET A 526 0.97 -15.61 -18.65
CA MET A 526 -0.06 -15.81 -17.64
C MET A 526 0.53 -16.32 -16.32
N VAL A 527 -0.02 -15.84 -15.21
CA VAL A 527 0.12 -16.48 -13.90
C VAL A 527 -0.87 -17.63 -13.83
N ASP A 528 -0.37 -18.86 -13.72
CA ASP A 528 -1.15 -20.08 -13.88
C ASP A 528 -1.10 -21.06 -12.71
N THR A 529 -0.36 -20.72 -11.64
CA THR A 529 -0.09 -21.53 -10.45
C THR A 529 0.62 -22.89 -10.67
N CYS A 530 0.93 -23.28 -11.91
CA CYS A 530 1.39 -24.63 -12.26
C CYS A 530 2.49 -24.70 -13.33
N ALA A 531 3.15 -23.58 -13.65
CA ALA A 531 4.25 -23.53 -14.61
C ALA A 531 3.90 -24.17 -15.96
N ALA A 532 2.74 -23.77 -16.51
CA ALA A 532 2.15 -24.22 -17.76
C ALA A 532 1.81 -25.72 -17.85
N GLU A 533 1.82 -26.48 -16.75
CA GLU A 533 1.37 -27.88 -16.75
C GLU A 533 -0.11 -27.99 -17.17
N PHE A 534 -0.93 -27.02 -16.74
CA PHE A 534 -2.34 -26.92 -17.09
C PHE A 534 -2.68 -25.56 -17.70
N PRO A 535 -3.60 -25.48 -18.68
CA PRO A 535 -4.02 -24.20 -19.23
C PRO A 535 -4.74 -23.33 -18.20
N ALA A 536 -4.21 -22.14 -17.92
CA ALA A 536 -4.93 -21.13 -17.15
C ALA A 536 -6.16 -20.61 -17.92
N LYS A 537 -7.25 -20.37 -17.18
CA LYS A 537 -8.47 -19.72 -17.69
C LYS A 537 -8.62 -18.28 -17.21
N THR A 538 -7.78 -17.89 -16.26
CA THR A 538 -7.83 -16.57 -15.62
C THR A 538 -6.85 -15.62 -16.32
N PRO A 539 -7.33 -14.50 -16.87
CA PRO A 539 -6.52 -13.53 -17.62
C PRO A 539 -5.70 -12.62 -16.70
N TYR A 540 -4.72 -13.22 -16.02
CA TYR A 540 -3.79 -12.57 -15.11
C TYR A 540 -2.38 -12.58 -15.71
N TYR A 541 -1.90 -11.42 -16.17
CA TYR A 541 -0.72 -11.31 -17.02
C TYR A 541 0.42 -10.50 -16.40
N TYR A 542 1.63 -10.81 -16.84
CA TYR A 542 2.82 -9.95 -16.70
C TYR A 542 3.62 -9.93 -18.01
N SER A 543 4.37 -8.85 -18.24
CA SER A 543 5.20 -8.66 -19.42
C SER A 543 6.60 -9.26 -19.26
N THR A 544 7.14 -9.77 -20.36
CA THR A 544 8.55 -10.19 -20.49
C THR A 544 9.02 -10.10 -21.95
N TYR A 545 10.31 -10.36 -22.20
CA TYR A 545 10.90 -10.49 -23.53
C TYR A 545 11.20 -11.96 -23.86
N GLU A 546 10.20 -12.63 -24.42
CA GLU A 546 10.26 -14.01 -24.92
C GLU A 546 9.50 -14.13 -26.26
N GLY A 547 9.34 -15.36 -26.78
CA GLY A 547 8.75 -15.58 -28.11
C GLY A 547 7.22 -15.58 -28.18
N GLU A 548 6.52 -16.15 -27.19
CA GLU A 548 5.07 -16.38 -27.25
C GLU A 548 4.30 -15.39 -26.37
N ASN A 549 3.28 -14.75 -26.95
CA ASN A 549 2.34 -13.88 -26.24
C ASN A 549 1.01 -14.59 -25.96
N GLU A 550 0.64 -14.66 -24.69
CA GLU A 550 -0.55 -15.36 -24.21
C GLU A 550 -1.75 -14.43 -23.99
N SER A 551 -1.55 -13.11 -23.93
CA SER A 551 -2.69 -12.18 -23.88
C SER A 551 -3.36 -12.07 -25.25
N VAL A 552 -4.54 -12.66 -25.38
CA VAL A 552 -5.34 -12.64 -26.60
C VAL A 552 -6.24 -11.40 -26.62
N VAL A 553 -6.07 -10.54 -27.62
CA VAL A 553 -6.87 -9.33 -27.79
C VAL A 553 -8.26 -9.68 -28.30
N SER A 554 -9.31 -9.18 -27.63
CA SER A 554 -10.70 -9.37 -28.04
C SER A 554 -11.18 -8.27 -28.99
N ASP A 555 -12.33 -8.47 -29.66
CA ASP A 555 -12.98 -7.43 -30.48
C ASP A 555 -13.88 -6.47 -29.68
N LYS A 556 -14.02 -6.69 -28.36
CA LYS A 556 -14.84 -5.81 -27.51
C LYS A 556 -14.18 -4.44 -27.37
N LYS A 557 -15.00 -3.40 -27.11
CA LYS A 557 -14.48 -2.11 -26.68
C LYS A 557 -13.88 -2.28 -25.28
N LYS A 558 -12.64 -1.86 -25.12
CA LYS A 558 -11.89 -2.01 -23.87
C LYS A 558 -11.71 -0.69 -23.15
N ILE A 559 -11.82 -0.71 -21.84
CA ILE A 559 -11.47 0.41 -20.97
C ILE A 559 -10.29 -0.02 -20.12
N ILE A 560 -9.20 0.71 -20.19
CA ILE A 560 -8.09 0.55 -19.25
C ILE A 560 -8.33 1.46 -18.06
N VAL A 561 -8.22 0.93 -16.85
CA VAL A 561 -8.14 1.70 -15.61
C VAL A 561 -6.71 1.60 -15.10
N LEU A 562 -6.04 2.74 -14.95
CA LEU A 562 -4.70 2.80 -14.36
C LEU A 562 -4.82 2.87 -12.83
N GLY A 563 -4.20 1.91 -12.15
CA GLY A 563 -4.12 1.87 -10.71
C GLY A 563 -3.17 2.91 -10.11
N SER A 564 -3.06 2.91 -8.79
CA SER A 564 -2.28 3.89 -8.06
C SER A 564 -0.82 3.51 -7.84
N GLY A 565 -0.40 2.26 -8.08
CA GLY A 565 0.90 1.77 -7.64
C GLY A 565 0.96 1.55 -6.11
N PRO A 566 2.16 1.53 -5.48
CA PRO A 566 2.32 1.18 -4.07
C PRO A 566 1.63 2.18 -3.15
N ASN A 567 0.97 1.75 -2.09
CA ASN A 567 0.44 2.71 -1.11
C ASN A 567 1.57 3.57 -0.49
N ARG A 568 1.22 4.83 -0.21
CA ARG A 568 2.09 5.84 0.43
C ARG A 568 1.22 6.92 1.09
N ILE A 569 1.78 7.67 2.02
CA ILE A 569 1.03 8.75 2.69
C ILE A 569 0.52 9.75 1.67
N GLY A 570 -0.79 10.00 1.69
CA GLY A 570 -1.51 10.83 0.71
C GLY A 570 -2.08 10.07 -0.50
N GLN A 571 -1.64 8.82 -0.72
CA GLN A 571 -2.08 7.94 -1.80
C GLN A 571 -2.33 6.52 -1.27
N GLY A 572 -3.44 6.37 -0.55
CA GLY A 572 -3.82 5.16 0.15
C GLY A 572 -4.82 4.30 -0.63
N ILE A 573 -5.57 3.50 0.13
CA ILE A 573 -6.55 2.54 -0.36
C ILE A 573 -7.77 3.21 -1.02
N GLU A 574 -7.99 4.50 -0.77
CA GLU A 574 -9.13 5.27 -1.29
C GLU A 574 -9.13 5.31 -2.84
N PHE A 575 -7.93 5.34 -3.43
CA PHE A 575 -7.74 5.29 -4.87
C PHE A 575 -7.89 3.87 -5.42
N ASP A 576 -7.51 2.85 -4.66
CA ASP A 576 -7.76 1.45 -5.04
C ASP A 576 -9.26 1.15 -5.06
N TYR A 577 -9.97 1.57 -4.02
CA TYR A 577 -11.43 1.54 -3.94
C TYR A 577 -12.05 2.18 -5.17
N SER A 578 -11.56 3.38 -5.52
CA SER A 578 -12.05 4.11 -6.70
C SER A 578 -11.81 3.35 -8.00
N CYS A 579 -10.63 2.75 -8.16
CA CYS A 579 -10.27 1.93 -9.32
C CYS A 579 -11.15 0.68 -9.45
N VAL A 580 -11.42 -0.02 -8.35
CA VAL A 580 -12.30 -1.22 -8.34
C VAL A 580 -13.71 -0.84 -8.78
N HIS A 581 -14.28 0.24 -8.28
CA HIS A 581 -15.58 0.73 -8.76
C HIS A 581 -15.57 1.15 -10.23
N GLY A 582 -14.46 1.70 -10.72
CA GLY A 582 -14.25 1.99 -12.14
C GLY A 582 -14.29 0.74 -13.00
N LEU A 583 -13.62 -0.34 -12.59
CA LEU A 583 -13.67 -1.64 -13.26
C LEU A 583 -15.09 -2.21 -13.28
N LEU A 584 -15.77 -2.24 -12.13
CA LEU A 584 -17.14 -2.74 -12.02
C LEU A 584 -18.10 -1.96 -12.92
N ALA A 585 -18.00 -0.62 -12.92
CA ALA A 585 -18.81 0.24 -13.78
C ALA A 585 -18.55 -0.03 -15.28
N ALA A 586 -17.30 -0.25 -15.69
CA ALA A 586 -16.96 -0.58 -17.07
C ALA A 586 -17.57 -1.94 -17.49
N LYS A 587 -17.50 -2.95 -16.63
CA LYS A 587 -18.11 -4.28 -16.86
C LYS A 587 -19.63 -4.20 -16.96
N GLU A 588 -20.26 -3.47 -16.04
CA GLU A 588 -21.71 -3.22 -16.05
C GLU A 588 -22.17 -2.47 -17.31
N ALA A 589 -21.32 -1.60 -17.85
CA ALA A 589 -21.53 -0.89 -19.10
C ALA A 589 -21.24 -1.73 -20.37
N GLY A 590 -20.80 -2.99 -20.22
CA GLY A 590 -20.52 -3.91 -21.31
C GLY A 590 -19.16 -3.73 -21.99
N PHE A 591 -18.26 -2.95 -21.40
CA PHE A 591 -16.87 -2.88 -21.84
C PHE A 591 -16.07 -4.08 -21.31
N GLU A 592 -15.01 -4.44 -22.02
CA GLU A 592 -13.95 -5.28 -21.46
C GLU A 592 -13.07 -4.40 -20.55
N ALA A 593 -13.12 -4.64 -19.24
CA ALA A 593 -12.40 -3.86 -18.24
C ALA A 593 -11.00 -4.41 -18.03
N ILE A 594 -9.99 -3.57 -18.22
CA ILE A 594 -8.57 -3.92 -18.10
C ILE A 594 -7.95 -3.13 -16.95
N MET A 595 -7.31 -3.82 -16.00
CA MET A 595 -6.57 -3.19 -14.91
C MET A 595 -5.07 -3.24 -15.18
N ILE A 596 -4.37 -2.11 -14.93
CA ILE A 596 -2.91 -2.03 -14.88
C ILE A 596 -2.51 -1.50 -13.51
N ASN A 597 -1.93 -2.34 -12.66
CA ASN A 597 -1.46 -1.95 -11.33
C ASN A 597 -0.37 -2.93 -10.85
N CYS A 598 0.43 -2.51 -9.86
CA CYS A 598 1.56 -3.29 -9.34
C CYS A 598 1.61 -3.41 -7.80
N ASN A 599 0.51 -3.07 -7.13
CA ASN A 599 0.41 -3.17 -5.68
C ASN A 599 -0.18 -4.53 -5.26
N PRO A 600 0.59 -5.39 -4.56
CA PRO A 600 0.14 -6.73 -4.22
C PRO A 600 -0.92 -6.77 -3.11
N GLU A 601 -1.05 -5.70 -2.31
CA GLU A 601 -1.97 -5.66 -1.15
C GLU A 601 -3.42 -5.38 -1.54
N THR A 602 -3.67 -5.04 -2.81
CA THR A 602 -4.91 -4.38 -3.24
C THR A 602 -5.96 -5.31 -3.83
N VAL A 603 -7.22 -4.84 -3.82
CA VAL A 603 -8.35 -5.53 -4.44
C VAL A 603 -8.33 -5.31 -5.95
N SER A 604 -7.84 -4.17 -6.45
CA SER A 604 -7.72 -3.97 -7.91
C SER A 604 -6.84 -5.00 -8.61
N THR A 605 -5.82 -5.52 -7.93
CA THR A 605 -4.95 -6.60 -8.43
C THR A 605 -5.49 -7.99 -8.09
N ASP A 606 -6.74 -8.12 -7.65
CA ASP A 606 -7.46 -9.39 -7.68
C ASP A 606 -7.97 -9.65 -9.10
N PHE A 607 -7.56 -10.77 -9.69
CA PHE A 607 -7.90 -11.17 -11.05
C PHE A 607 -9.42 -11.36 -11.28
N ASN A 608 -10.25 -11.38 -10.23
CA ASN A 608 -11.70 -11.42 -10.34
C ASN A 608 -12.33 -10.04 -10.63
N MET A 609 -11.61 -8.93 -10.38
CA MET A 609 -12.17 -7.58 -10.49
C MET A 609 -12.20 -7.06 -11.93
N ALA A 610 -11.23 -7.44 -12.76
CA ALA A 610 -11.12 -7.04 -14.15
C ALA A 610 -11.44 -8.20 -15.11
N ASP A 611 -11.72 -7.91 -16.38
CA ASP A 611 -11.73 -8.93 -17.43
C ASP A 611 -10.31 -9.30 -17.87
N LYS A 612 -9.33 -8.39 -17.69
CA LYS A 612 -7.90 -8.69 -17.77
C LYS A 612 -7.13 -7.89 -16.72
N LEU A 613 -6.20 -8.55 -16.04
CA LEU A 613 -5.28 -7.92 -15.11
C LEU A 613 -3.86 -7.97 -15.68
N TYR A 614 -3.23 -6.81 -15.84
CA TYR A 614 -1.81 -6.67 -16.11
C TYR A 614 -1.09 -6.22 -14.84
N PHE A 615 -0.31 -7.12 -14.24
CA PHE A 615 0.51 -6.80 -13.08
C PHE A 615 1.81 -6.13 -13.51
N GLU A 616 1.68 -4.88 -13.95
CA GLU A 616 2.77 -4.13 -14.57
C GLU A 616 3.01 -2.81 -13.84
N PRO A 617 4.25 -2.29 -13.90
CA PRO A 617 4.53 -0.93 -13.45
C PRO A 617 3.60 0.06 -14.15
N VAL A 618 3.02 0.99 -13.41
CA VAL A 618 2.30 2.15 -13.99
C VAL A 618 3.33 3.17 -14.48
N PHE A 619 4.12 2.73 -15.46
CA PHE A 619 5.26 3.41 -16.05
C PHE A 619 5.08 3.47 -17.56
N TRP A 620 5.42 4.62 -18.16
CA TRP A 620 5.05 4.93 -19.54
C TRP A 620 5.38 3.84 -20.56
N GLU A 621 6.60 3.31 -20.54
CA GLU A 621 7.02 2.25 -21.48
C GLU A 621 6.10 1.02 -21.42
N HIS A 622 5.72 0.58 -20.22
CA HIS A 622 4.86 -0.59 -20.02
C HIS A 622 3.41 -0.29 -20.40
N VAL A 623 2.88 0.85 -19.96
CA VAL A 623 1.51 1.29 -20.27
C VAL A 623 1.33 1.45 -21.78
N ARG A 624 2.30 2.06 -22.46
CA ARG A 624 2.28 2.24 -23.92
C ARG A 624 2.23 0.91 -24.68
N GLU A 625 3.04 -0.07 -24.29
CA GLU A 625 3.03 -1.37 -24.97
C GLU A 625 1.72 -2.15 -24.75
N ILE A 626 1.09 -2.02 -23.58
CA ILE A 626 -0.25 -2.58 -23.34
C ILE A 626 -1.29 -1.89 -24.23
N ILE A 627 -1.21 -0.57 -24.38
CA ILE A 627 -2.10 0.20 -25.26
C ILE A 627 -1.90 -0.19 -26.73
N ASP A 628 -0.66 -0.36 -27.17
CA ASP A 628 -0.32 -0.81 -28.53
C ASP A 628 -0.92 -2.20 -28.83
N LEU A 629 -0.90 -3.11 -27.85
CA LEU A 629 -1.48 -4.45 -27.94
C LEU A 629 -3.02 -4.40 -27.93
N GLU A 630 -3.60 -3.87 -26.85
CA GLU A 630 -5.04 -3.97 -26.57
C GLU A 630 -5.90 -3.01 -27.40
N LYS A 631 -5.31 -1.89 -27.84
CA LYS A 631 -5.99 -0.82 -28.59
C LYS A 631 -7.29 -0.41 -27.90
N PRO A 632 -7.22 0.11 -26.67
CA PRO A 632 -8.41 0.40 -25.88
C PRO A 632 -9.27 1.50 -26.51
N TYR A 633 -10.56 1.47 -26.20
CA TYR A 633 -11.47 2.57 -26.52
C TYR A 633 -11.07 3.85 -25.77
N GLY A 634 -10.54 3.70 -24.56
CA GLY A 634 -9.88 4.78 -23.84
C GLY A 634 -9.33 4.34 -22.48
N VAL A 635 -8.66 5.27 -21.82
CA VAL A 635 -7.95 5.07 -20.55
C VAL A 635 -8.53 5.98 -19.47
N VAL A 636 -8.80 5.43 -18.30
CA VAL A 636 -9.21 6.16 -17.09
C VAL A 636 -7.99 6.41 -16.21
N VAL A 637 -7.73 7.68 -15.89
CA VAL A 637 -6.57 8.13 -15.10
C VAL A 637 -6.96 8.83 -13.80
N GLN A 638 -8.22 9.21 -13.66
CA GLN A 638 -8.73 10.06 -12.59
C GLN A 638 -9.05 9.28 -11.31
N LEU A 639 -8.98 7.95 -11.34
CA LEU A 639 -9.31 7.08 -10.20
C LEU A 639 -8.06 6.58 -9.46
N GLY A 640 -6.91 6.49 -10.14
CA GLY A 640 -5.65 5.96 -9.59
C GLY A 640 -4.76 6.97 -8.87
N GLY A 641 -5.26 8.17 -8.57
CA GLY A 641 -4.46 9.23 -7.94
C GLY A 641 -3.31 9.74 -8.81
N GLN A 642 -2.27 10.30 -8.17
CA GLN A 642 -1.17 11.01 -8.84
C GLN A 642 -0.36 10.16 -9.84
N THR A 643 -0.18 8.86 -9.59
CA THR A 643 0.60 7.99 -10.50
C THR A 643 -0.10 7.87 -11.84
N ALA A 644 -1.40 7.57 -11.83
CA ALA A 644 -2.20 7.53 -13.04
C ALA A 644 -2.33 8.92 -13.70
N LEU A 645 -2.53 9.99 -12.91
CA LEU A 645 -2.63 11.35 -13.42
C LEU A 645 -1.38 11.80 -14.19
N LYS A 646 -0.17 11.48 -13.70
CA LYS A 646 1.09 11.80 -14.39
C LYS A 646 1.18 11.19 -15.79
N MET A 647 0.42 10.14 -16.08
CA MET A 647 0.35 9.55 -17.42
C MET A 647 -0.55 10.33 -18.37
N ALA A 648 -1.41 11.22 -17.88
CA ALA A 648 -2.39 11.94 -18.70
C ALA A 648 -1.75 12.79 -19.80
N GLU A 649 -0.64 13.47 -19.50
CA GLU A 649 0.11 14.27 -20.48
C GLU A 649 0.62 13.38 -21.63
N LYS A 650 1.36 12.32 -21.29
CA LYS A 650 1.91 11.38 -22.30
C LYS A 650 0.81 10.71 -23.12
N LEU A 651 -0.32 10.34 -22.50
CA LEU A 651 -1.48 9.78 -23.21
C LEU A 651 -2.05 10.80 -24.22
N HIS A 652 -2.18 12.07 -23.82
CA HIS A 652 -2.68 13.14 -24.68
C HIS A 652 -1.75 13.41 -25.87
N GLU A 653 -0.44 13.52 -25.62
CA GLU A 653 0.58 13.73 -26.66
C GLU A 653 0.58 12.63 -27.72
N HIS A 654 0.27 11.39 -27.33
CA HIS A 654 0.20 10.23 -28.22
C HIS A 654 -1.20 10.02 -28.83
N GLY A 655 -2.13 10.95 -28.63
CA GLY A 655 -3.48 10.87 -29.19
C GLY A 655 -4.34 9.75 -28.59
N ILE A 656 -4.01 9.27 -27.39
CA ILE A 656 -4.74 8.22 -26.70
C ILE A 656 -5.93 8.86 -25.98
N ARG A 657 -7.12 8.29 -26.18
CA ARG A 657 -8.35 8.83 -25.58
C ARG A 657 -8.35 8.65 -24.06
N ILE A 658 -8.35 9.76 -23.35
CA ILE A 658 -8.65 9.79 -21.91
C ILE A 658 -10.18 9.82 -21.74
N ILE A 659 -10.70 8.92 -20.92
CA ILE A 659 -12.13 8.83 -20.55
C ILE A 659 -12.40 9.73 -19.36
N GLY A 660 -13.53 10.45 -19.33
CA GLY A 660 -13.82 11.46 -18.30
C GLY A 660 -13.20 12.83 -18.60
N THR A 661 -12.83 13.57 -17.57
CA THR A 661 -12.24 14.92 -17.71
C THR A 661 -10.94 14.86 -18.53
N SER A 662 -10.83 15.74 -19.52
CA SER A 662 -9.70 15.78 -20.46
C SER A 662 -8.40 16.28 -19.82
N PHE A 663 -7.24 15.87 -20.36
CA PHE A 663 -5.94 16.37 -19.87
C PHE A 663 -5.84 17.91 -19.86
N PRO A 664 -6.19 18.64 -20.94
CA PRO A 664 -6.13 20.10 -20.92
C PRO A 664 -6.94 20.74 -19.79
N ASN A 665 -8.07 20.15 -19.41
CA ASN A 665 -8.90 20.66 -18.31
C ASN A 665 -8.34 20.28 -16.93
N MET A 666 -7.80 19.07 -16.78
CA MET A 666 -7.10 18.68 -15.55
C MET A 666 -5.88 19.56 -15.31
N ASP A 667 -5.12 19.84 -16.37
CA ASP A 667 -3.93 20.68 -16.36
C ASP A 667 -4.22 22.14 -15.99
N ILE A 668 -5.38 22.70 -16.41
CA ILE A 668 -5.83 24.03 -15.93
C ILE A 668 -6.01 24.04 -14.42
N ALA A 669 -6.54 22.97 -13.83
CA ALA A 669 -6.81 22.91 -12.39
C ALA A 669 -5.54 22.69 -11.56
N GLU A 670 -4.55 21.95 -12.08
CA GLU A 670 -3.28 21.67 -11.42
C GLU A 670 -2.27 22.85 -11.57
N ASP A 671 -2.28 23.58 -12.69
CA ASP A 671 -1.45 24.78 -12.85
C ASP A 671 -2.06 25.97 -12.10
N ARG A 672 -1.38 26.43 -11.04
CA ARG A 672 -1.86 27.52 -10.19
C ARG A 672 -2.13 28.81 -10.96
N GLY A 673 -1.30 29.18 -11.92
CA GLY A 673 -1.47 30.41 -12.69
C GLY A 673 -2.77 30.38 -13.49
N ARG A 674 -2.93 29.31 -14.29
CA ARG A 674 -4.11 29.11 -15.13
C ARG A 674 -5.38 28.91 -14.31
N PHE A 675 -5.29 28.21 -13.18
CA PHE A 675 -6.42 28.03 -12.28
C PHE A 675 -6.87 29.36 -11.67
N SER A 676 -5.94 30.18 -11.18
CA SER A 676 -6.27 31.48 -10.61
C SER A 676 -6.81 32.47 -11.65
N ASP A 677 -6.30 32.46 -12.87
CA ASP A 677 -6.87 33.24 -13.98
C ASP A 677 -8.33 32.81 -14.24
N LEU A 678 -8.61 31.51 -14.23
CA LEU A 678 -9.97 31.00 -14.35
C LEU A 678 -10.86 31.46 -13.20
N LEU A 679 -10.39 31.38 -11.94
CA LEU A 679 -11.17 31.85 -10.79
C LEU A 679 -11.47 33.35 -10.88
N LYS A 680 -10.52 34.14 -11.37
CA LYS A 680 -10.70 35.57 -11.60
C LYS A 680 -11.74 35.87 -12.68
N GLU A 681 -11.74 35.12 -13.78
CA GLU A 681 -12.75 35.23 -14.84
C GLU A 681 -14.16 34.88 -14.33
N LEU A 682 -14.26 33.94 -13.38
CA LEU A 682 -15.51 33.50 -12.77
C LEU A 682 -16.00 34.38 -11.60
N ASP A 683 -15.24 35.42 -11.24
CA ASP A 683 -15.44 36.27 -10.05
C ASP A 683 -15.52 35.43 -8.76
N ILE A 684 -14.63 34.45 -8.63
CA ILE A 684 -14.52 33.56 -7.47
C ILE A 684 -13.32 34.00 -6.62
N PRO A 685 -13.48 34.25 -5.31
CA PRO A 685 -12.36 34.60 -4.44
C PRO A 685 -11.34 33.46 -4.28
N TYR A 686 -10.06 33.80 -4.30
CA TYR A 686 -8.95 32.90 -4.00
C TYR A 686 -7.88 33.64 -3.18
N PRO A 687 -7.01 32.94 -2.43
CA PRO A 687 -5.89 33.57 -1.72
C PRO A 687 -4.95 34.29 -2.69
N LYS A 688 -4.43 35.45 -2.29
CA LYS A 688 -3.37 36.11 -3.07
C LYS A 688 -2.18 35.17 -3.21
N TYR A 689 -1.53 35.15 -4.36
CA TYR A 689 -0.37 34.31 -4.60
C TYR A 689 0.63 34.98 -5.55
N GLY A 690 1.84 34.44 -5.60
CA GLY A 690 2.76 34.63 -6.70
C GLY A 690 3.62 33.39 -6.93
N VAL A 691 4.44 33.45 -7.98
CA VAL A 691 5.34 32.37 -8.39
C VAL A 691 6.76 32.91 -8.32
N ALA A 692 7.68 32.09 -7.83
CA ALA A 692 9.09 32.42 -7.78
C ALA A 692 9.95 31.24 -8.25
N GLU A 693 11.01 31.53 -8.99
CA GLU A 693 12.03 30.57 -9.44
C GLU A 693 13.33 30.68 -8.61
N SER A 694 13.42 31.72 -7.77
CA SER A 694 14.58 31.98 -6.90
C SER A 694 14.14 32.46 -5.51
N ALA A 695 15.06 32.40 -4.55
CA ALA A 695 14.81 32.92 -3.20
C ALA A 695 14.64 34.45 -3.17
N GLU A 696 15.35 35.19 -4.04
CA GLU A 696 15.17 36.65 -4.18
C GLU A 696 13.77 37.00 -4.70
N GLU A 697 13.35 36.36 -5.80
CA GLU A 697 12.00 36.55 -6.34
C GLU A 697 10.93 36.13 -5.33
N ALA A 698 11.18 35.07 -4.56
CA ALA A 698 10.28 34.63 -3.51
C ALA A 698 10.04 35.70 -2.44
N LEU A 699 11.09 36.42 -2.03
CA LEU A 699 10.99 37.51 -1.06
C LEU A 699 10.16 38.67 -1.63
N GLU A 700 10.41 39.06 -2.88
CA GLU A 700 9.62 40.10 -3.55
C GLU A 700 8.14 39.73 -3.62
N VAL A 701 7.84 38.49 -3.98
CA VAL A 701 6.47 37.97 -4.01
C VAL A 701 5.85 37.95 -2.61
N ALA A 702 6.57 37.47 -1.59
CA ALA A 702 6.05 37.42 -0.23
C ALA A 702 5.73 38.80 0.35
N HIS A 703 6.51 39.84 0.01
CA HIS A 703 6.21 41.22 0.40
C HIS A 703 4.97 41.79 -0.30
N GLN A 704 4.67 41.33 -1.52
CA GLN A 704 3.44 41.72 -2.24
C GLN A 704 2.20 40.97 -1.73
N VAL A 705 2.35 39.68 -1.44
CA VAL A 705 1.30 38.77 -0.99
C VAL A 705 0.92 39.05 0.47
N GLY A 706 1.92 39.25 1.33
CA GLY A 706 1.82 39.53 2.76
C GLY A 706 1.99 38.28 3.63
N TYR A 707 2.83 38.37 4.67
CA TYR A 707 3.00 37.30 5.67
C TYR A 707 1.78 37.17 6.60
N PRO A 708 1.51 35.97 7.14
CA PRO A 708 2.20 34.68 6.86
C PRO A 708 1.92 34.15 5.46
N VAL A 709 2.86 33.41 4.88
CA VAL A 709 2.72 32.80 3.54
C VAL A 709 2.93 31.28 3.59
N LEU A 710 2.21 30.56 2.72
CA LEU A 710 2.38 29.14 2.45
C LEU A 710 3.31 28.98 1.25
N VAL A 711 4.44 28.33 1.47
CA VAL A 711 5.41 27.94 0.43
C VAL A 711 5.11 26.53 -0.02
N ARG A 712 4.93 26.31 -1.32
CA ARG A 712 4.69 24.97 -1.88
C ARG A 712 5.30 24.76 -3.27
N PRO A 713 5.67 23.52 -3.61
CA PRO A 713 6.09 23.18 -4.97
C PRO A 713 4.88 23.04 -5.90
N SER A 714 5.11 23.18 -7.21
CA SER A 714 4.11 22.89 -8.24
C SER A 714 3.96 21.37 -8.47
N TYR A 715 2.76 20.91 -8.89
CA TYR A 715 2.41 19.52 -9.24
C TYR A 715 2.67 18.45 -8.15
N VAL A 716 2.25 18.71 -6.91
CA VAL A 716 2.35 17.75 -5.79
C VAL A 716 1.00 17.47 -5.14
N LEU A 717 0.90 16.31 -4.49
CA LEU A 717 -0.28 15.88 -3.73
C LEU A 717 0.11 15.58 -2.28
N GLY A 718 -0.82 15.77 -1.34
CA GLY A 718 -0.58 15.43 0.07
C GLY A 718 0.30 16.46 0.80
N GLY A 719 0.35 17.69 0.29
CA GLY A 719 1.14 18.76 0.87
C GLY A 719 2.65 18.56 0.82
N GLN A 720 3.16 17.72 -0.10
CA GLN A 720 4.58 17.35 -0.12
C GLN A 720 5.47 18.59 -0.27
N GLY A 721 6.38 18.79 0.69
CA GLY A 721 7.30 19.93 0.69
C GLY A 721 6.66 21.29 0.99
N MET A 722 5.40 21.32 1.48
CA MET A 722 4.73 22.56 1.88
C MET A 722 5.19 23.03 3.26
N SER A 723 5.26 24.35 3.46
CA SER A 723 5.58 24.95 4.75
C SER A 723 4.96 26.33 4.91
N ILE A 724 4.51 26.66 6.12
CA ILE A 724 4.04 28.00 6.47
C ILE A 724 5.24 28.79 7.02
N VAL A 725 5.48 29.98 6.51
CA VAL A 725 6.58 30.86 6.92
C VAL A 725 6.04 32.24 7.26
N ILE A 726 6.69 32.89 8.24
CA ILE A 726 6.21 34.14 8.84
C ILE A 726 7.19 35.32 8.67
N ASN A 727 8.36 35.09 8.07
CA ASN A 727 9.40 36.08 7.86
C ASN A 727 10.31 35.70 6.67
N ASP A 728 11.14 36.65 6.27
CA ASP A 728 12.09 36.55 5.15
C ASP A 728 13.11 35.40 5.34
N GLU A 729 13.67 35.24 6.54
CA GLU A 729 14.71 34.23 6.82
C GLU A 729 14.18 32.79 6.66
N ASP A 730 12.97 32.53 7.18
CA ASP A 730 12.34 31.23 7.07
C ASP A 730 11.91 30.93 5.63
N LEU A 731 11.44 31.95 4.91
CA LEU A 731 11.10 31.84 3.49
C LEU A 731 12.32 31.45 2.65
N GLU A 732 13.45 32.14 2.82
CA GLU A 732 14.69 31.85 2.08
C GLU A 732 15.13 30.40 2.31
N LYS A 733 15.17 29.96 3.57
CA LYS A 733 15.51 28.57 3.92
C LYS A 733 14.57 27.55 3.29
N ALA A 734 13.26 27.82 3.33
CA ALA A 734 12.24 26.94 2.76
C ALA A 734 12.40 26.81 1.24
N VAL A 735 12.56 27.94 0.53
CA VAL A 735 12.71 27.98 -0.93
C VAL A 735 14.01 27.31 -1.37
N VAL A 736 15.13 27.60 -0.73
CA VAL A 736 16.43 26.99 -1.06
C VAL A 736 16.39 25.47 -0.85
N SER A 737 15.80 25.02 0.25
CA SER A 737 15.62 23.59 0.53
C SER A 737 14.76 22.90 -0.54
N LEU A 738 13.67 23.53 -0.94
CA LEU A 738 12.74 23.01 -1.95
C LEU A 738 13.40 22.94 -3.33
N LEU A 739 14.03 24.01 -3.79
CA LEU A 739 14.71 24.06 -5.09
C LEU A 739 15.88 23.08 -5.19
N LYS A 740 16.57 22.80 -4.06
CA LYS A 740 17.60 21.77 -3.99
C LYS A 740 17.02 20.37 -4.22
N ASN A 741 15.85 20.08 -3.66
CA ASN A 741 15.21 18.77 -3.75
C ASN A 741 14.43 18.60 -5.07
N LEU A 742 13.95 19.69 -5.67
CA LEU A 742 13.18 19.73 -6.91
C LEU A 742 13.78 20.78 -7.86
N PRO A 743 14.97 20.52 -8.45
CA PRO A 743 15.63 21.47 -9.33
C PRO A 743 14.77 21.77 -10.57
N GLY A 744 14.65 23.06 -10.92
CA GLY A 744 13.83 23.54 -12.03
C GLY A 744 12.32 23.63 -11.74
N ASN A 745 11.88 23.36 -10.51
CA ASN A 745 10.49 23.57 -10.11
C ASN A 745 10.21 25.05 -9.82
N ARG A 746 8.98 25.48 -10.04
CA ARG A 746 8.47 26.80 -9.68
C ARG A 746 7.88 26.73 -8.26
N VAL A 747 8.25 27.68 -7.41
CA VAL A 747 7.75 27.77 -6.03
C VAL A 747 6.55 28.70 -5.97
N LEU A 748 5.45 28.21 -5.42
CA LEU A 748 4.23 28.99 -5.21
C LEU A 748 4.25 29.56 -3.79
N ILE A 749 3.91 30.84 -3.69
CA ILE A 749 3.85 31.58 -2.43
C ILE A 749 2.44 32.13 -2.31
N ASP A 750 1.63 31.48 -1.48
CA ASP A 750 0.23 31.82 -1.25
C ASP A 750 0.08 32.58 0.08
N HIS A 751 -0.80 33.57 0.15
CA HIS A 751 -1.15 34.21 1.42
C HIS A 751 -1.84 33.18 2.31
N PHE A 752 -1.28 32.95 3.49
CA PHE A 752 -1.86 32.03 4.44
C PHE A 752 -3.04 32.70 5.16
N LEU A 753 -4.26 32.19 4.92
CA LEU A 753 -5.48 32.70 5.52
C LEU A 753 -5.57 32.28 7.00
N ASP A 754 -4.88 33.01 7.87
CA ASP A 754 -4.87 32.74 9.31
C ASP A 754 -6.28 32.74 9.92
N ARG A 755 -6.54 31.78 10.82
CA ARG A 755 -7.81 31.52 11.52
C ARG A 755 -9.02 31.32 10.59
N ALA A 756 -8.80 30.84 9.37
CA ALA A 756 -9.89 30.39 8.50
C ALA A 756 -10.33 28.97 8.89
N SER A 757 -11.62 28.67 8.74
CA SER A 757 -12.09 27.28 8.71
C SER A 757 -11.75 26.68 7.35
N GLU A 758 -11.58 25.36 7.29
CA GLU A 758 -11.39 24.64 6.03
C GLU A 758 -12.60 23.74 5.78
N ALA A 759 -13.02 23.66 4.52
CA ALA A 759 -14.11 22.81 4.08
C ALA A 759 -13.83 22.30 2.68
N GLU A 760 -14.47 21.20 2.30
CA GLU A 760 -14.34 20.65 0.97
C GLU A 760 -15.69 20.21 0.39
N SER A 761 -15.76 20.24 -0.93
CA SER A 761 -16.90 19.77 -1.71
C SER A 761 -16.44 18.68 -2.65
N ASP A 762 -17.10 17.53 -2.58
CA ASP A 762 -17.00 16.52 -3.62
C ASP A 762 -18.26 16.57 -4.48
N SER A 763 -18.09 16.38 -5.78
CA SER A 763 -19.16 16.46 -6.77
C SER A 763 -18.95 15.52 -7.96
N ILE A 764 -20.02 15.23 -8.68
CA ILE A 764 -20.02 14.52 -9.96
C ILE A 764 -20.58 15.48 -11.01
N SER A 765 -19.92 15.58 -12.16
CA SER A 765 -20.39 16.37 -13.31
C SER A 765 -20.45 15.50 -14.56
N ASP A 766 -21.48 15.67 -15.38
CA ASP A 766 -21.59 15.03 -16.71
C ASP A 766 -21.36 16.01 -17.88
N GLY A 767 -20.88 17.21 -17.56
CA GLY A 767 -20.64 18.34 -18.44
C GLY A 767 -21.81 19.32 -18.51
N ASP A 768 -23.04 18.85 -18.29
CA ASP A 768 -24.25 19.67 -18.33
C ASP A 768 -24.74 19.96 -16.90
N ASP A 769 -24.92 18.89 -16.14
CA ASP A 769 -25.39 18.89 -14.76
C ASP A 769 -24.24 18.62 -13.79
N VAL A 770 -24.36 19.19 -12.59
CA VAL A 770 -23.41 19.01 -11.49
C VAL A 770 -24.19 18.58 -10.26
N HIS A 771 -23.80 17.45 -9.68
CA HIS A 771 -24.37 16.92 -8.45
C HIS A 771 -23.31 16.95 -7.35
N ILE A 772 -23.47 17.83 -6.38
CA ILE A 772 -22.64 17.84 -5.16
C ILE A 772 -22.97 16.59 -4.37
N ILE A 773 -21.99 15.74 -4.08
CA ILE A 773 -22.20 14.47 -3.36
C ILE A 773 -22.10 14.66 -1.85
N GLY A 774 -21.28 15.60 -1.39
CA GLY A 774 -21.11 15.95 0.02
C GLY A 774 -20.32 17.25 0.20
N LEU A 775 -20.64 17.97 1.27
CA LEU A 775 -19.88 19.10 1.78
C LEU A 775 -19.38 18.70 3.16
N MET A 776 -18.08 18.84 3.41
CA MET A 776 -17.46 18.48 4.67
C MET A 776 -16.78 19.69 5.28
N GLU A 777 -16.90 19.85 6.59
CA GLU A 777 -16.21 20.89 7.35
C GLU A 777 -15.13 20.27 8.23
N HIS A 778 -13.93 20.83 8.19
CA HIS A 778 -12.82 20.38 9.03
C HIS A 778 -12.98 20.92 10.46
N ILE A 779 -12.56 20.13 11.45
CA ILE A 779 -12.54 20.56 12.85
C ILE A 779 -11.31 21.44 13.10
N GLU A 780 -10.16 21.04 12.54
CA GLU A 780 -8.95 21.84 12.50
C GLU A 780 -9.12 23.07 11.58
N PRO A 781 -8.47 24.20 11.91
CA PRO A 781 -8.43 25.36 11.03
C PRO A 781 -7.60 25.09 9.77
N ALA A 782 -7.80 25.95 8.76
CA ALA A 782 -6.99 25.93 7.54
C ALA A 782 -5.50 26.05 7.85
N GLY A 783 -4.69 25.26 7.14
CA GLY A 783 -3.25 25.11 7.39
C GLY A 783 -2.86 23.76 7.98
N ILE A 784 -3.85 23.00 8.44
CA ILE A 784 -3.72 21.56 8.62
C ILE A 784 -4.22 20.88 7.36
N HIS A 785 -3.40 20.03 6.76
CA HIS A 785 -3.76 19.35 5.52
C HIS A 785 -5.05 18.51 5.69
N SER A 786 -6.00 18.62 4.76
CA SER A 786 -7.29 17.90 4.74
C SER A 786 -7.22 16.41 5.09
N GLY A 787 -6.17 15.74 4.61
CA GLY A 787 -5.88 14.34 4.94
C GLY A 787 -5.67 14.06 6.43
N ASP A 788 -5.08 14.98 7.17
CA ASP A 788 -4.77 14.89 8.60
C ASP A 788 -5.82 15.53 9.51
N SER A 789 -6.80 16.22 8.93
CA SER A 789 -7.91 16.82 9.66
C SER A 789 -9.03 15.81 9.92
N TYR A 790 -9.70 15.99 11.05
CA TYR A 790 -11.03 15.44 11.24
C TYR A 790 -12.00 16.26 10.41
N ALA A 791 -12.91 15.58 9.71
CA ALA A 791 -13.90 16.23 8.86
C ALA A 791 -15.31 15.71 9.18
N VAL A 792 -16.29 16.61 9.19
CA VAL A 792 -17.67 16.31 9.56
C VAL A 792 -18.60 16.48 8.36
N LEU A 793 -19.48 15.50 8.16
CA LEU A 793 -20.50 15.46 7.12
C LEU A 793 -21.89 15.26 7.76
N PRO A 794 -22.87 16.17 7.53
CA PRO A 794 -22.75 17.48 6.88
C PRO A 794 -21.93 18.49 7.73
N PRO A 795 -21.64 19.70 7.21
CA PRO A 795 -20.98 20.77 7.98
C PRO A 795 -21.71 21.05 9.30
N PHE A 796 -20.97 21.44 10.33
CA PHE A 796 -21.46 21.55 11.71
C PHE A 796 -21.58 23.00 12.22
N ASP A 797 -20.82 23.96 11.67
CA ASP A 797 -20.78 25.36 12.10
C ASP A 797 -20.87 26.37 10.94
N LEU A 798 -20.88 25.91 9.67
CA LEU A 798 -21.02 26.80 8.51
C LEU A 798 -22.44 27.39 8.38
N SER A 799 -22.51 28.68 8.04
CA SER A 799 -23.77 29.38 7.75
C SER A 799 -24.37 28.95 6.40
N ASP A 800 -25.69 29.12 6.24
CA ASP A 800 -26.36 28.86 4.95
C ASP A 800 -25.78 29.69 3.80
N ASN A 801 -25.34 30.91 4.10
CA ASN A 801 -24.71 31.80 3.12
C ASN A 801 -23.33 31.27 2.65
N VAL A 802 -22.54 30.72 3.57
CA VAL A 802 -21.26 30.07 3.23
C VAL A 802 -21.49 28.80 2.42
N ILE A 803 -22.46 27.98 2.81
CA ILE A 803 -22.84 26.75 2.08
C ILE A 803 -23.25 27.11 0.64
N GLN A 804 -24.14 28.09 0.45
CA GLN A 804 -24.57 28.51 -0.88
C GLN A 804 -23.40 29.01 -1.75
N GLN A 805 -22.48 29.79 -1.18
CA GLN A 805 -21.28 30.23 -1.90
C GLN A 805 -20.43 29.05 -2.37
N MET A 806 -20.20 28.05 -1.50
CA MET A 806 -19.46 26.84 -1.86
C MET A 806 -20.16 26.08 -2.99
N GLU A 807 -21.47 25.89 -2.91
CA GLU A 807 -22.25 25.20 -3.95
C GLU A 807 -22.17 25.95 -5.30
N ASP A 808 -22.37 27.26 -5.28
CA ASP A 808 -22.30 28.11 -6.48
C ASP A 808 -20.92 28.05 -7.13
N TYR A 809 -19.85 28.15 -6.33
CA TYR A 809 -18.48 28.05 -6.82
C TYR A 809 -18.18 26.66 -7.38
N THR A 810 -18.64 25.59 -6.72
CA THR A 810 -18.49 24.22 -7.22
C THR A 810 -19.12 24.05 -8.60
N VAL A 811 -20.35 24.53 -8.79
CA VAL A 811 -21.04 24.44 -10.09
C VAL A 811 -20.34 25.26 -11.17
N LYS A 812 -19.91 26.49 -10.85
CA LYS A 812 -19.18 27.36 -11.79
C LYS A 812 -17.86 26.72 -12.24
N ILE A 813 -17.07 26.22 -11.29
CA ILE A 813 -15.76 25.59 -11.57
C ILE A 813 -15.95 24.31 -12.37
N ALA A 814 -16.90 23.45 -12.00
CA ALA A 814 -17.17 22.20 -12.72
C ALA A 814 -17.52 22.44 -14.20
N LYS A 815 -18.35 23.46 -14.47
CA LYS A 815 -18.74 23.84 -15.84
C LYS A 815 -17.60 24.48 -16.60
N ALA A 816 -16.85 25.36 -15.97
CA ALA A 816 -15.70 26.04 -16.58
C ALA A 816 -14.59 25.07 -16.97
N LEU A 817 -14.29 24.09 -16.12
CA LEU A 817 -13.34 23.02 -16.39
C LEU A 817 -13.94 21.89 -17.27
N ASN A 818 -15.22 21.98 -17.68
CA ASN A 818 -15.94 20.94 -18.41
C ASN A 818 -15.66 19.54 -17.81
N VAL A 819 -15.87 19.42 -16.49
CA VAL A 819 -15.61 18.20 -15.73
C VAL A 819 -16.56 17.10 -16.20
N ARG A 820 -16.01 15.91 -16.41
CA ARG A 820 -16.77 14.67 -16.67
C ARG A 820 -16.30 13.59 -15.70
N GLY A 821 -17.09 13.32 -14.67
CA GLY A 821 -16.74 12.45 -13.56
C GLY A 821 -16.65 13.23 -12.25
N LEU A 822 -15.67 12.85 -11.42
CA LEU A 822 -15.49 13.41 -10.07
C LEU A 822 -14.76 14.76 -10.09
N LEU A 823 -15.12 15.62 -9.14
CA LEU A 823 -14.44 16.87 -8.82
C LEU A 823 -14.47 17.11 -7.32
N ASN A 824 -13.30 17.35 -6.75
CA ASN A 824 -13.11 17.82 -5.39
C ASN A 824 -12.65 19.28 -5.40
N ILE A 825 -13.18 20.11 -4.52
CA ILE A 825 -12.73 21.51 -4.33
C ILE A 825 -12.53 21.75 -2.85
N GLN A 826 -11.39 22.32 -2.50
CA GLN A 826 -11.07 22.73 -1.13
C GLN A 826 -11.25 24.23 -0.97
N PHE A 827 -11.80 24.62 0.17
CA PHE A 827 -12.16 25.99 0.50
C PHE A 827 -11.58 26.40 1.85
N ALA A 828 -11.16 27.67 1.93
CA ALA A 828 -10.93 28.36 3.19
C ALA A 828 -12.06 29.37 3.42
N ILE A 829 -12.59 29.40 4.64
CA ILE A 829 -13.72 30.27 5.02
C ILE A 829 -13.23 31.25 6.07
N LYS A 830 -13.38 32.55 5.77
CA LYS A 830 -13.01 33.63 6.70
C LYS A 830 -14.00 34.79 6.57
N ASP A 831 -14.54 35.22 7.70
CA ASP A 831 -15.49 36.35 7.79
C ASP A 831 -16.67 36.23 6.81
N GLU A 832 -17.36 35.08 6.80
CA GLU A 832 -18.48 34.74 5.88
C GLU A 832 -18.12 34.70 4.38
N LYS A 833 -16.84 34.78 4.04
CA LYS A 833 -16.34 34.72 2.67
C LYS A 833 -15.62 33.41 2.39
N VAL A 834 -15.98 32.78 1.27
CA VAL A 834 -15.41 31.52 0.80
C VAL A 834 -14.30 31.81 -0.21
N TYR A 835 -13.11 31.24 0.03
CA TYR A 835 -11.94 31.31 -0.83
C TYR A 835 -11.62 29.91 -1.37
N VAL A 836 -11.45 29.77 -2.68
CA VAL A 836 -11.03 28.50 -3.28
C VAL A 836 -9.52 28.31 -3.11
N ILE A 837 -9.13 27.18 -2.51
CA ILE A 837 -7.74 26.76 -2.33
C ILE A 837 -7.26 26.04 -3.59
N GLU A 838 -7.93 24.95 -3.95
CA GLU A 838 -7.59 24.11 -5.10
C GLU A 838 -8.83 23.38 -5.62
N ALA A 839 -8.77 22.94 -6.88
CA ALA A 839 -9.75 22.05 -7.50
C ALA A 839 -9.04 20.83 -8.10
N ASN A 840 -9.60 19.67 -7.84
CA ASN A 840 -9.04 18.37 -8.20
C ASN A 840 -10.09 17.64 -9.08
N PRO A 841 -10.05 17.75 -10.42
CA PRO A 841 -11.01 17.11 -11.33
C PRO A 841 -10.77 15.60 -11.48
N ARG A 842 -10.75 14.92 -10.34
CA ARG A 842 -10.47 13.49 -10.16
C ARG A 842 -11.11 12.97 -8.87
N ALA A 843 -10.95 11.67 -8.61
CA ALA A 843 -11.29 11.12 -7.31
C ALA A 843 -10.43 11.77 -6.20
N SER A 844 -11.09 12.12 -5.10
CA SER A 844 -10.46 12.48 -3.83
C SER A 844 -10.46 11.29 -2.88
N ARG A 845 -9.68 11.40 -1.81
CA ARG A 845 -9.64 10.38 -0.74
C ARG A 845 -10.94 10.31 0.06
N THR A 846 -11.79 11.32 -0.02
CA THR A 846 -13.01 11.46 0.78
C THR A 846 -14.25 10.88 0.12
N VAL A 847 -14.22 10.62 -1.20
CA VAL A 847 -15.36 10.03 -1.91
C VAL A 847 -15.80 8.69 -1.29
N PRO A 848 -14.90 7.75 -0.92
CA PRO A 848 -15.31 6.53 -0.23
C PRO A 848 -16.03 6.82 1.10
N PHE A 849 -15.49 7.72 1.92
CA PHE A 849 -16.13 8.17 3.16
C PHE A 849 -17.55 8.70 2.93
N ILE A 850 -17.75 9.60 1.98
CA ILE A 850 -19.07 10.17 1.65
C ILE A 850 -20.01 9.07 1.13
N ALA A 851 -19.52 8.18 0.27
CA ALA A 851 -20.30 7.06 -0.28
C ALA A 851 -20.82 6.14 0.84
N LYS A 852 -19.98 5.83 1.83
CA LYS A 852 -20.38 5.04 3.01
C LYS A 852 -21.32 5.80 3.94
N ALA A 853 -21.04 7.07 4.20
CA ALA A 853 -21.82 7.89 5.13
C ALA A 853 -23.27 8.08 4.65
N TYR A 854 -23.46 8.27 3.34
CA TYR A 854 -24.77 8.44 2.73
C TYR A 854 -25.38 7.18 2.15
N ASP A 855 -24.65 6.06 2.12
CA ASP A 855 -25.08 4.78 1.56
C ASP A 855 -25.47 4.90 0.07
N VAL A 856 -24.58 5.53 -0.72
CA VAL A 856 -24.74 5.76 -2.17
C VAL A 856 -23.44 5.39 -2.92
N PRO A 857 -23.49 4.61 -4.01
CA PRO A 857 -22.30 4.19 -4.75
C PRO A 857 -21.81 5.28 -5.72
N TYR A 858 -21.40 6.44 -5.17
CA TYR A 858 -21.04 7.62 -5.96
C TYR A 858 -19.94 7.38 -7.00
N ILE A 859 -18.95 6.55 -6.69
CA ILE A 859 -17.84 6.27 -7.61
C ILE A 859 -18.34 5.47 -8.81
N ASN A 860 -19.20 4.47 -8.62
CA ASN A 860 -19.78 3.71 -9.74
C ASN A 860 -20.62 4.61 -10.65
N ILE A 861 -21.41 5.53 -10.06
CA ILE A 861 -22.18 6.53 -10.80
C ILE A 861 -21.24 7.43 -11.61
N ALA A 862 -20.21 7.99 -10.96
CA ALA A 862 -19.24 8.85 -11.62
C ALA A 862 -18.48 8.14 -12.74
N ALA A 863 -18.10 6.88 -12.54
CA ALA A 863 -17.44 6.07 -13.56
C ALA A 863 -18.36 5.84 -14.78
N LYS A 864 -19.65 5.56 -14.59
CA LYS A 864 -20.62 5.44 -15.71
C LYS A 864 -20.81 6.75 -16.48
N VAL A 865 -20.75 7.89 -15.78
CA VAL A 865 -20.73 9.23 -16.38
C VAL A 865 -19.45 9.47 -17.17
N MET A 866 -18.28 9.13 -16.61
CA MET A 866 -16.98 9.23 -17.29
C MET A 866 -16.96 8.41 -18.58
N LEU A 867 -17.54 7.20 -18.54
CA LEU A 867 -17.68 6.28 -19.68
C LEU A 867 -18.69 6.76 -20.75
N GLU A 868 -19.40 7.87 -20.49
CA GLU A 868 -20.44 8.44 -21.37
C GLU A 868 -21.60 7.48 -21.65
N THR A 869 -21.84 6.54 -20.74
CA THR A 869 -22.94 5.57 -20.86
C THR A 869 -24.23 6.04 -20.23
N HIS A 870 -24.11 6.92 -19.24
CA HIS A 870 -25.23 7.50 -18.49
C HIS A 870 -24.96 8.99 -18.24
N LYS A 871 -26.03 9.75 -18.11
CA LYS A 871 -26.06 11.11 -17.59
C LYS A 871 -26.48 11.10 -16.13
N LEU A 872 -26.22 12.18 -15.39
CA LEU A 872 -26.61 12.27 -13.97
C LEU A 872 -28.11 12.07 -13.77
N LYS A 873 -28.92 12.61 -14.68
CA LYS A 873 -30.38 12.47 -14.69
C LYS A 873 -30.89 11.03 -14.84
N ASP A 874 -30.04 10.09 -15.28
CA ASP A 874 -30.41 8.68 -15.42
C ASP A 874 -30.38 7.95 -14.06
N PHE A 875 -29.82 8.58 -13.02
CA PHE A 875 -29.71 8.02 -11.68
C PHE A 875 -30.70 8.68 -10.71
N THR A 876 -31.32 7.86 -9.87
CA THR A 876 -32.04 8.35 -8.69
C THR A 876 -31.12 8.29 -7.48
N ILE A 877 -30.57 9.43 -7.08
CA ILE A 877 -29.65 9.53 -5.95
C ILE A 877 -30.45 9.86 -4.68
N VAL A 878 -30.51 8.92 -3.73
CA VAL A 878 -31.20 9.11 -2.44
C VAL A 878 -30.19 8.92 -1.31
N ARG A 879 -29.85 10.02 -0.62
CA ARG A 879 -28.97 10.00 0.55
C ARG A 879 -29.71 9.42 1.77
N LYS A 880 -29.00 8.67 2.61
CA LYS A 880 -29.51 8.14 3.89
C LYS A 880 -28.72 8.67 5.09
N PRO A 881 -28.78 9.98 5.38
CA PRO A 881 -28.06 10.56 6.51
C PRO A 881 -28.53 9.98 7.85
N LYS A 882 -27.59 9.74 8.76
CA LYS A 882 -27.85 9.29 10.14
C LYS A 882 -27.10 10.19 11.12
N GLY A 883 -27.68 11.35 11.44
CA GLY A 883 -26.99 12.37 12.22
C GLY A 883 -25.78 12.93 11.46
N TYR A 884 -24.60 12.90 12.08
CA TYR A 884 -23.34 13.32 11.49
C TYR A 884 -22.38 12.14 11.35
N ALA A 885 -21.61 12.13 10.27
CA ALA A 885 -20.46 11.26 10.10
C ALA A 885 -19.18 12.07 10.30
N ILE A 886 -18.25 11.54 11.08
CA ILE A 886 -16.93 12.12 11.33
C ILE A 886 -15.90 11.20 10.68
N LYS A 887 -15.08 11.76 9.80
CA LYS A 887 -13.86 11.14 9.28
C LYS A 887 -12.75 11.38 10.31
N GLU A 888 -12.14 10.31 10.79
CA GLU A 888 -11.09 10.33 11.80
C GLU A 888 -9.75 9.91 11.17
N PRO A 889 -8.75 10.81 11.06
CA PRO A 889 -7.43 10.46 10.55
C PRO A 889 -6.66 9.59 11.57
N VAL A 890 -5.93 8.60 11.07
CA VAL A 890 -5.10 7.71 11.89
C VAL A 890 -3.64 7.88 11.53
N PHE A 891 -2.79 7.98 12.56
CA PHE A 891 -1.36 8.25 12.43
C PHE A 891 -0.53 7.10 12.99
N SER A 892 0.68 6.91 12.44
CA SER A 892 1.65 5.90 12.90
C SER A 892 2.86 6.53 13.63
N TYR A 893 2.63 7.58 14.43
CA TYR A 893 3.70 8.25 15.21
C TYR A 893 4.40 7.32 16.21
N ASP A 894 3.76 6.22 16.62
CA ASP A 894 4.37 5.20 17.48
C ASP A 894 5.57 4.50 16.83
N LYS A 895 5.68 4.55 15.49
CA LYS A 895 6.82 4.04 14.71
C LYS A 895 7.98 5.04 14.60
N PHE A 896 7.74 6.30 14.95
CA PHE A 896 8.71 7.40 14.83
C PHE A 896 8.71 8.22 16.13
N PRO A 897 9.14 7.64 17.26
CA PRO A 897 9.08 8.31 18.56
C PRO A 897 9.96 9.57 18.64
N GLU A 898 10.92 9.72 17.73
CA GLU A 898 11.79 10.90 17.62
C GLU A 898 11.08 12.09 16.94
N VAL A 899 9.92 11.87 16.32
CA VAL A 899 9.20 12.88 15.56
C VAL A 899 8.13 13.53 16.43
N ASP A 900 8.13 14.86 16.45
CA ASP A 900 7.10 15.63 17.14
C ASP A 900 5.71 15.38 16.53
N LYS A 901 4.73 15.13 17.41
CA LYS A 901 3.32 14.99 17.05
C LYS A 901 2.73 16.37 16.75
N GLN A 902 2.98 16.85 15.55
CA GLN A 902 2.50 18.14 15.05
C GLN A 902 1.84 17.97 13.69
N LEU A 903 0.68 18.60 13.55
CA LEU A 903 -0.08 18.72 12.31
C LEU A 903 0.33 20.00 11.61
N GLY A 904 0.34 19.98 10.28
CA GLY A 904 0.66 21.13 9.45
C GLY A 904 0.19 20.95 8.02
N PRO A 905 0.73 21.73 7.06
CA PRO A 905 0.27 21.70 5.67
C PRO A 905 0.70 20.44 4.91
N GLU A 906 1.58 19.62 5.48
CA GLU A 906 2.01 18.34 4.90
C GLU A 906 1.32 17.16 5.62
N MET A 907 0.64 16.31 4.85
CA MET A 907 -0.07 15.13 5.35
C MET A 907 0.88 14.07 5.91
N LYS A 908 0.53 13.47 7.06
CA LYS A 908 1.28 12.41 7.77
C LYS A 908 0.42 11.21 8.18
N SER A 909 -0.91 11.31 8.13
CA SER A 909 -1.81 10.19 8.42
C SER A 909 -1.64 9.06 7.40
N THR A 910 -1.83 7.83 7.88
CA THR A 910 -1.66 6.59 7.11
C THR A 910 -2.99 5.96 6.71
N GLY A 911 -4.08 6.30 7.40
CA GLY A 911 -5.42 5.81 7.10
C GLY A 911 -6.51 6.63 7.79
N GLU A 912 -7.75 6.16 7.69
CA GLU A 912 -8.91 6.84 8.28
C GLU A 912 -9.95 5.85 8.85
N ALA A 913 -10.75 6.34 9.81
CA ALA A 913 -11.95 5.70 10.29
C ALA A 913 -13.18 6.59 10.06
N ILE A 914 -14.36 5.97 10.06
CA ILE A 914 -15.65 6.68 10.10
C ILE A 914 -16.33 6.44 11.45
N ARG A 915 -16.88 7.50 12.03
CA ARG A 915 -17.72 7.44 13.22
C ARG A 915 -19.02 8.19 13.01
N PHE A 916 -20.13 7.57 13.38
CA PHE A 916 -21.45 8.20 13.34
C PHE A 916 -21.84 8.70 14.73
N ILE A 917 -22.33 9.94 14.80
CA ILE A 917 -22.89 10.52 16.00
C ILE A 917 -24.32 11.01 15.74
N PRO A 918 -25.24 10.91 16.71
CA PRO A 918 -26.62 11.33 16.50
C PRO A 918 -26.76 12.86 16.40
N ASN A 919 -25.93 13.61 17.11
CA ASN A 919 -25.95 15.07 17.15
C ASN A 919 -24.64 15.62 17.77
N LEU A 920 -24.41 16.93 17.65
CA LEU A 920 -23.20 17.62 18.14
C LEU A 920 -23.07 17.70 19.67
N GLN A 921 -24.08 17.26 20.45
CA GLN A 921 -23.95 17.13 21.90
C GLN A 921 -23.28 15.82 22.33
N ASP A 922 -23.00 14.93 21.36
CA ASP A 922 -22.28 13.69 21.61
C ASP A 922 -20.95 13.97 22.34
N PRO A 923 -20.66 13.27 23.45
CA PRO A 923 -19.43 13.47 24.22
C PRO A 923 -18.15 13.36 23.37
N TYR A 924 -18.17 12.49 22.35
CA TYR A 924 -17.03 12.31 21.46
C TYR A 924 -16.73 13.58 20.66
N PHE A 925 -17.74 14.17 20.03
CA PHE A 925 -17.57 15.41 19.26
C PHE A 925 -17.15 16.58 20.15
N ARG A 926 -17.75 16.72 21.33
CA ARG A 926 -17.40 17.81 22.26
C ARG A 926 -15.95 17.72 22.74
N HIS A 927 -15.46 16.49 22.94
CA HIS A 927 -14.06 16.26 23.28
C HIS A 927 -13.15 16.62 22.11
N LEU A 928 -13.45 16.11 20.91
CA LEU A 928 -12.70 16.36 19.69
C LEU A 928 -12.59 17.85 19.36
N TYR A 929 -13.71 18.57 19.38
CA TYR A 929 -13.76 20.01 19.11
C TYR A 929 -12.98 20.85 20.14
N LYS A 930 -12.90 20.38 21.40
CA LYS A 930 -12.08 21.03 22.44
C LYS A 930 -10.58 20.89 22.16
N GLU A 931 -10.18 19.83 21.46
CA GLU A 931 -8.78 19.51 21.14
C GLU A 931 -8.34 19.97 19.76
N LYS A 932 -9.20 20.66 19.00
CA LYS A 932 -8.95 21.12 17.61
C LYS A 932 -7.67 21.95 17.39
N SER A 933 -7.08 22.47 18.46
CA SER A 933 -5.86 23.27 18.42
C SER A 933 -4.68 22.64 19.16
N MET A 934 -4.82 21.40 19.68
CA MET A 934 -3.81 20.76 20.54
C MET A 934 -2.51 20.46 19.79
N TYR A 935 -2.59 20.06 18.52
CA TYR A 935 -1.46 19.58 17.72
C TYR A 935 -1.04 20.51 16.59
N LEU A 936 -1.51 21.77 16.56
CA LEU A 936 -1.11 22.73 15.54
C LEU A 936 0.41 22.95 15.61
N SER A 937 1.09 22.90 14.46
CA SER A 937 2.50 23.30 14.37
C SER A 937 2.68 24.76 14.78
N LYS A 938 3.87 25.07 15.31
CA LYS A 938 4.24 26.44 15.73
C LYS A 938 4.21 27.46 14.60
#